data_AF-A0AAJ1T0I7-F1
#
_entry.id   AF-A0AAJ1T0I7-F1
#
_cell.length_a   1.000
_cell.length_b   1.000
_cell.length_c   1.000
_cell.angle_alpha   90.00
_cell.angle_beta   90.00
_cell.angle_gamma   90.00
#
_symmetry.space_group_name_H-M   'P 1'
#
loop_
_entity.id
_entity.type
_entity.pdbx_description
1 polymer ?
#
loop_
_entity_poly.entity_id
_entity_poly.type
_entity_poly.pdbx_seq_one_letter_code
_entity_poly.pdbx_strand_id
1 'polypeptide(L)'
;MTVKTMIRHEDFANSLFLHERYQVLSNNKDLVWNHKDLLNVNKWKEDLYKGKENNFSKRLQYDGYNEEIFEALISPIKEGGARLYRGPLFKNINFSLLKLGLEILKSKDLNEEEYQLVEFIYPFIVYASANLIETVPLRLKSVPFHLENIKQKLLLSLAEELLNIASRSIILELNVSKLREELVGETPEDRFKSFVIQKARNIDSLLEFYKEYAVLTRFLITRTDYFLENIQSLLVRLEKDWPTLKSEFGIDSEALLEINIGQGDTHQKGNTVIKLVFEDGKEMMYKPKPLAIASAFNQFIKWIASERETLSLPTYKIIDSGEYGWEERITPKGCISKEEVSRFYFRFGSLAGLMYLLNGADMHFENLIAHGEYPYLIDLETIFHQYPKLDFPDSSEIKLKYKQADSVIGTGLLPQTLFQNSDGKGLDFSALNGKEQVLPFKVLSLDQVNTDNMVYSLKAAKSQGASNLPSLNGVPVQPHDYLSDIVAGFQDMMQFFLENKERIVRDDGPLSLFKGLKIRIVARATQQYSHFLLESTHPDYMRDAIYLEKLFERMWYYPYLDKRIVKHEVRDLLQRDVPYFATFVDSCHLYNSHGEQIPDFFQESGYQKVINKIKNLTIEEKEDQTNWLILSIEGNRDANFEIKKAKAHNLSPKPFNYKESFLEEAKKIGDILVEKATFSDDKQNASWLNVNILNDHWFVSPMKQSLYDGLSGVALFLLYLQKETNEDRYLETAHAAMQSAMHPFVHSKGLVSTFFGDLSVIYALLHFQKLSPKDEYRAFVEKAKSALRQRVDEDLEFDLLSGSAGIVHLLLNLYEFTEDTEYLEIMHLYCQHLIQHAHDTLGGIAWKNRHTQTYLGGLSHGASGIATALWRAGGVTGHEDYRYFAEQAVLYDRSLFNPNKKAWIDLRKEREQYLHQWTHGSTGIGISRLLMKKYRDDPLFDWEVRTAISNVESFGFKNNNNLCHGNMGDTELYLLASKQYQDDGLLWKARYIGKQVIATINDTKKYQVDSPSNVESLGLFVGISGIGLQLLRLRNPNSIPSILTLENA
;
A
#
# COMPACT_ATOMS: atom_id res chain seq x y z
N MET A 1 -59.50 3.49 -13.19
CA MET A 1 -59.47 2.32 -12.29
C MET A 1 -58.67 2.69 -11.05
N THR A 2 -59.28 2.59 -9.88
CA THR A 2 -58.69 2.88 -8.56
C THR A 2 -57.50 1.96 -8.25
N VAL A 3 -56.48 2.46 -7.56
CA VAL A 3 -55.30 1.70 -7.11
C VAL A 3 -55.73 0.61 -6.13
N LYS A 4 -56.19 -0.51 -6.67
CA LYS A 4 -56.46 -1.77 -5.96
C LYS A 4 -55.32 -2.77 -6.14
N THR A 5 -54.16 -2.35 -6.64
CA THR A 5 -52.90 -3.09 -6.59
C THR A 5 -52.22 -2.79 -5.26
N MET A 6 -52.68 -3.45 -4.19
CA MET A 6 -51.98 -3.43 -2.90
C MET A 6 -50.58 -4.00 -3.10
N ILE A 7 -49.54 -3.22 -2.78
CA ILE A 7 -48.19 -3.75 -2.53
C ILE A 7 -48.34 -4.90 -1.52
N ARG A 8 -48.19 -6.14 -1.96
CA ARG A 8 -48.22 -7.29 -1.05
C ARG A 8 -46.81 -7.46 -0.53
N HIS A 9 -46.63 -7.33 0.77
CA HIS A 9 -45.29 -7.44 1.35
C HIS A 9 -44.63 -8.78 1.02
N GLU A 10 -45.40 -9.88 0.91
CA GLU A 10 -44.86 -11.19 0.51
C GLU A 10 -44.16 -11.21 -0.85
N ASP A 11 -44.48 -10.29 -1.75
CA ASP A 11 -43.79 -10.17 -3.05
C ASP A 11 -42.31 -9.76 -2.88
N PHE A 12 -41.93 -9.26 -1.69
CA PHE A 12 -40.58 -8.81 -1.34
C PHE A 12 -39.87 -9.75 -0.36
N ALA A 13 -40.36 -10.98 -0.14
CA ALA A 13 -39.76 -11.92 0.82
C ALA A 13 -38.29 -12.24 0.56
N ASN A 14 -37.84 -12.17 -0.70
CA ASN A 14 -36.43 -12.36 -1.07
C ASN A 14 -35.50 -11.24 -0.55
N SER A 15 -36.05 -10.11 -0.08
CA SER A 15 -35.28 -9.03 0.55
C SER A 15 -34.90 -9.27 2.01
N LEU A 16 -35.33 -10.40 2.59
CA LEU A 16 -35.10 -10.70 4.01
C LEU A 16 -33.71 -11.27 4.25
N PHE A 17 -33.00 -10.62 5.16
CA PHE A 17 -31.69 -11.06 5.63
C PHE A 17 -31.80 -12.30 6.52
N LEU A 18 -30.71 -13.05 6.69
CA LEU A 18 -30.67 -14.30 7.45
C LEU A 18 -31.18 -14.12 8.88
N HIS A 19 -30.76 -13.06 9.58
CA HIS A 19 -31.21 -12.79 10.94
C HIS A 19 -32.71 -12.48 11.03
N GLU A 20 -33.31 -11.94 9.96
CA GLU A 20 -34.75 -11.66 9.87
C GLU A 20 -35.54 -12.95 9.56
N ARG A 21 -34.99 -13.81 8.69
CA ARG A 21 -35.54 -15.16 8.44
C ARG A 21 -35.49 -16.01 9.71
N TYR A 22 -34.42 -15.90 10.50
CA TYR A 22 -34.24 -16.63 11.76
C TYR A 22 -35.32 -16.31 12.79
N GLN A 23 -35.81 -15.08 12.85
CA GLN A 23 -36.93 -14.71 13.73
C GLN A 23 -38.21 -15.49 13.42
N VAL A 24 -38.40 -15.91 12.17
CA VAL A 24 -39.57 -16.72 11.75
C VAL A 24 -39.31 -18.21 11.99
N LEU A 25 -38.14 -18.70 11.59
CA LEU A 25 -37.80 -20.13 11.70
C LEU A 25 -37.65 -20.60 13.15
N SER A 26 -37.07 -19.78 14.04
CA SER A 26 -36.95 -20.09 15.47
C SER A 26 -38.31 -20.31 16.16
N ASN A 27 -39.36 -19.63 15.67
CA ASN A 27 -40.73 -19.77 16.14
C ASN A 27 -41.50 -20.92 15.48
N ASN A 28 -40.95 -21.55 14.44
CA ASN A 28 -41.59 -22.59 13.65
C ASN A 28 -40.65 -23.79 13.47
N LYS A 29 -40.44 -24.55 14.55
CA LYS A 29 -39.44 -25.64 14.61
C LYS A 29 -39.59 -26.66 13.48
N ASP A 30 -40.81 -26.98 13.07
CA ASP A 30 -41.06 -27.95 11.99
C ASP A 30 -40.40 -27.57 10.64
N LEU A 31 -40.13 -26.28 10.40
CA LEU A 31 -39.44 -25.83 9.20
C LEU A 31 -37.93 -26.09 9.25
N VAL A 32 -37.33 -26.09 10.44
CA VAL A 32 -35.88 -26.27 10.64
C VAL A 32 -35.48 -27.75 10.50
N TRP A 33 -36.29 -28.65 11.06
CA TRP A 33 -35.93 -30.08 11.17
C TRP A 33 -36.29 -30.92 9.92
N ASN A 34 -36.86 -30.30 8.87
CA ASN A 34 -37.21 -30.98 7.61
C ASN A 34 -36.03 -31.15 6.63
N HIS A 35 -34.84 -30.62 6.94
CA HIS A 35 -33.68 -30.65 6.06
C HIS A 35 -32.66 -31.71 6.50
N LYS A 36 -32.74 -32.94 5.93
CA LYS A 36 -31.83 -34.04 6.31
C LYS A 36 -30.48 -34.06 5.59
N ASP A 37 -30.39 -33.49 4.38
CA ASP A 37 -29.24 -33.72 3.49
C ASP A 37 -28.24 -32.54 3.40
N LEU A 38 -28.45 -31.43 4.14
CA LEU A 38 -27.58 -30.22 4.24
C LEU A 38 -26.95 -29.76 2.89
N LEU A 39 -27.68 -29.95 1.78
CA LEU A 39 -27.14 -29.78 0.43
C LEU A 39 -26.69 -28.34 0.17
N ASN A 40 -27.46 -27.35 0.64
CA ASN A 40 -27.14 -25.95 0.39
C ASN A 40 -25.96 -25.49 1.24
N VAL A 41 -25.86 -25.93 2.50
CA VAL A 41 -24.73 -25.64 3.40
C VAL A 41 -23.45 -26.27 2.89
N ASN A 42 -23.50 -27.51 2.39
CA ASN A 42 -22.33 -28.15 1.81
C ASN A 42 -21.82 -27.40 0.57
N LYS A 43 -22.73 -26.99 -0.33
CA LYS A 43 -22.38 -26.13 -1.47
C LYS A 43 -21.82 -24.77 -1.03
N TRP A 44 -22.40 -24.16 0.00
CA TRP A 44 -21.92 -22.89 0.57
C TRP A 44 -20.48 -23.01 1.10
N LYS A 45 -20.18 -24.10 1.81
CA LYS A 45 -18.83 -24.42 2.30
C LYS A 45 -17.85 -24.65 1.16
N GLU A 46 -18.25 -25.38 0.12
CA GLU A 46 -17.40 -25.62 -1.05
C GLU A 46 -17.06 -24.33 -1.80
N ASP A 47 -18.06 -23.48 -2.03
CA ASP A 47 -17.91 -22.23 -2.80
C ASP A 47 -17.03 -21.19 -2.07
N LEU A 48 -17.05 -21.17 -0.73
CA LEU A 48 -16.44 -20.10 0.06
C LEU A 48 -15.38 -20.60 1.05
N TYR A 49 -15.61 -21.70 1.74
CA TYR A 49 -14.81 -22.07 2.91
C TYR A 49 -13.82 -23.21 2.67
N LYS A 50 -13.57 -23.59 1.42
CA LYS A 50 -12.60 -24.64 1.06
C LYS A 50 -11.21 -24.34 1.65
N GLY A 51 -10.77 -25.17 2.60
CA GLY A 51 -9.51 -25.01 3.34
C GLY A 51 -9.53 -23.94 4.44
N LYS A 52 -10.71 -23.43 4.82
CA LYS A 52 -10.95 -22.41 5.86
C LYS A 52 -12.20 -22.72 6.70
N GLU A 53 -12.49 -23.99 6.92
CA GLU A 53 -13.72 -24.48 7.57
C GLU A 53 -13.88 -23.97 9.01
N ASN A 54 -12.77 -23.63 9.69
CA ASN A 54 -12.79 -23.00 11.01
C ASN A 54 -13.49 -21.62 10.99
N ASN A 55 -13.34 -20.83 9.92
CA ASN A 55 -14.02 -19.53 9.81
C ASN A 55 -15.54 -19.71 9.73
N PHE A 56 -16.01 -20.72 8.98
CA PHE A 56 -17.44 -21.03 8.90
C PHE A 56 -18.01 -21.45 10.25
N SER A 57 -17.28 -22.30 10.98
CA SER A 57 -17.68 -22.74 12.34
C SER A 57 -17.78 -21.57 13.31
N LYS A 58 -16.77 -20.67 13.32
CA LYS A 58 -16.78 -19.44 14.12
C LYS A 58 -17.95 -18.53 13.74
N ARG A 59 -18.20 -18.36 12.44
CA ARG A 59 -19.33 -17.57 11.91
C ARG A 59 -20.66 -18.07 12.46
N LEU A 60 -20.94 -19.37 12.36
CA LEU A 60 -22.16 -19.96 12.91
C LEU A 60 -22.26 -19.78 14.43
N GLN A 61 -21.16 -19.99 15.16
CA GLN A 61 -21.11 -19.81 16.61
C GLN A 61 -21.47 -18.37 17.03
N TYR A 62 -20.90 -17.36 16.36
CA TYR A 62 -21.13 -15.95 16.73
C TYR A 62 -22.53 -15.43 16.41
N ASP A 63 -23.19 -16.04 15.42
CA ASP A 63 -24.57 -15.76 15.07
C ASP A 63 -25.58 -16.63 15.85
N GLY A 64 -25.09 -17.66 16.57
CA GLY A 64 -25.93 -18.58 17.33
C GLY A 64 -26.66 -19.61 16.47
N TYR A 65 -26.08 -19.98 15.33
CA TYR A 65 -26.63 -20.97 14.40
C TYR A 65 -25.91 -22.31 14.51
N ASN A 66 -26.61 -23.40 14.18
CA ASN A 66 -26.01 -24.67 13.77
C ASN A 66 -26.20 -24.87 12.26
N GLU A 67 -25.62 -25.92 11.69
CA GLU A 67 -25.70 -26.16 10.24
C GLU A 67 -27.14 -26.41 9.78
N GLU A 68 -27.99 -27.07 10.59
CA GLU A 68 -29.40 -27.34 10.24
C GLU A 68 -30.23 -26.05 10.18
N ILE A 69 -30.06 -25.16 11.16
CA ILE A 69 -30.68 -23.83 11.15
C ILE A 69 -30.21 -23.07 9.93
N PHE A 70 -28.90 -23.09 9.65
CA PHE A 70 -28.34 -22.35 8.54
C PHE A 70 -28.82 -22.86 7.18
N GLU A 71 -28.96 -24.18 6.99
CA GLU A 71 -29.59 -24.80 5.82
C GLU A 71 -31.01 -24.30 5.61
N ALA A 72 -31.81 -24.24 6.67
CA ALA A 72 -33.17 -23.72 6.59
C ALA A 72 -33.21 -22.21 6.26
N LEU A 73 -32.24 -21.43 6.74
CA LEU A 73 -32.16 -19.98 6.48
C LEU A 73 -31.82 -19.64 5.01
N ILE A 74 -30.86 -20.36 4.43
CA ILE A 74 -30.40 -20.14 3.06
C ILE A 74 -31.29 -20.83 2.01
N SER A 75 -32.23 -21.66 2.44
CA SER A 75 -33.18 -22.32 1.54
C SER A 75 -34.10 -21.30 0.86
N PRO A 76 -34.43 -21.49 -0.44
CA PRO A 76 -35.34 -20.60 -1.15
C PRO A 76 -36.73 -20.52 -0.51
N ILE A 77 -37.29 -19.31 -0.40
CA ILE A 77 -38.64 -19.10 0.11
C ILE A 77 -39.63 -19.49 -0.99
N LYS A 78 -40.35 -20.60 -0.82
CA LYS A 78 -41.40 -21.02 -1.76
C LYS A 78 -42.59 -20.06 -1.69
N GLU A 79 -43.30 -19.89 -2.81
CA GLU A 79 -44.42 -18.95 -2.97
C GLU A 79 -45.51 -19.08 -1.88
N GLY A 80 -45.85 -20.32 -1.47
CA GLY A 80 -46.79 -20.57 -0.37
C GLY A 80 -46.27 -20.23 1.04
N GLY A 81 -44.95 -20.21 1.23
CA GLY A 81 -44.27 -19.93 2.50
C GLY A 81 -43.98 -18.45 2.76
N ALA A 82 -43.98 -17.60 1.72
CA ALA A 82 -43.66 -16.18 1.84
C ALA A 82 -44.57 -15.42 2.84
N ARG A 83 -45.82 -15.87 3.01
CA ARG A 83 -46.77 -15.29 3.98
C ARG A 83 -46.29 -15.36 5.43
N LEU A 84 -45.51 -16.39 5.79
CA LEU A 84 -44.96 -16.55 7.14
C LEU A 84 -43.99 -15.42 7.51
N TYR A 85 -43.41 -14.76 6.50
CA TYR A 85 -42.41 -13.72 6.68
C TYR A 85 -42.96 -12.30 6.62
N ARG A 86 -44.29 -12.11 6.54
CA ARG A 86 -44.92 -10.78 6.54
C ARG A 86 -44.57 -9.93 7.77
N GLY A 87 -44.41 -10.57 8.93
CA GLY A 87 -44.08 -9.89 10.20
C GLY A 87 -42.75 -9.14 10.13
N PRO A 88 -41.62 -9.84 9.89
CA PRO A 88 -40.32 -9.18 9.71
C PRO A 88 -40.30 -8.12 8.60
N LEU A 89 -40.92 -8.40 7.44
CA LEU A 89 -41.03 -7.44 6.35
C LEU A 89 -41.69 -6.12 6.79
N PHE A 90 -42.82 -6.22 7.50
CA PHE A 90 -43.52 -5.04 8.01
C PHE A 90 -42.72 -4.29 9.08
N LYS A 91 -42.00 -5.01 9.93
CA LYS A 91 -41.21 -4.43 11.02
C LYS A 91 -39.97 -3.68 10.52
N ASN A 92 -39.34 -4.17 9.46
CA ASN A 92 -38.01 -3.73 9.04
C ASN A 92 -38.01 -2.90 7.74
N ILE A 93 -39.13 -2.83 7.01
CA ILE A 93 -39.23 -2.09 5.74
C ILE A 93 -40.50 -1.23 5.73
N ASN A 94 -40.33 0.08 5.53
CA ASN A 94 -41.43 1.03 5.47
C ASN A 94 -42.12 1.04 4.08
N PHE A 95 -42.87 0.00 3.75
CA PHE A 95 -43.60 -0.06 2.47
C PHE A 95 -44.64 1.06 2.28
N SER A 96 -45.04 1.75 3.36
CA SER A 96 -45.92 2.92 3.25
C SER A 96 -45.28 4.07 2.48
N LEU A 97 -43.96 4.22 2.59
CA LEU A 97 -43.16 5.19 1.83
C LEU A 97 -43.33 4.98 0.33
N LEU A 98 -43.08 3.76 -0.15
CA LEU A 98 -43.19 3.42 -1.55
C LEU A 98 -44.63 3.60 -2.05
N LYS A 99 -45.63 3.18 -1.25
CA LYS A 99 -47.04 3.33 -1.59
C LYS A 99 -47.42 4.80 -1.80
N LEU A 100 -47.10 5.66 -0.83
CA LEU A 100 -47.39 7.09 -0.89
C LEU A 100 -46.63 7.78 -2.02
N GLY A 101 -45.36 7.42 -2.22
CA GLY A 101 -44.55 7.91 -3.34
C GLY A 101 -45.18 7.62 -4.70
N LEU A 102 -45.67 6.40 -4.91
CA LEU A 102 -46.39 6.01 -6.13
C LEU A 102 -47.73 6.73 -6.28
N GLU A 103 -48.44 6.99 -5.18
CA GLU A 103 -49.70 7.77 -5.20
C GLU A 103 -49.46 9.23 -5.58
N ILE A 104 -48.42 9.87 -5.02
CA ILE A 104 -48.02 11.25 -5.36
C ILE A 104 -47.59 11.32 -6.83
N LEU A 105 -46.76 10.37 -7.29
CA LEU A 105 -46.26 10.35 -8.67
C LEU A 105 -47.39 10.29 -9.70
N LYS A 106 -48.48 9.56 -9.42
CA LYS A 106 -49.67 9.49 -10.30
C LYS A 106 -50.35 10.84 -10.54
N SER A 107 -50.22 11.75 -9.59
CA SER A 107 -50.85 13.07 -9.64
C SER A 107 -49.92 14.17 -10.18
N LYS A 108 -48.68 13.83 -10.55
CA LYS A 108 -47.65 14.79 -10.93
C LYS A 108 -47.49 14.83 -12.45
N ASP A 109 -47.54 16.03 -13.03
CA ASP A 109 -47.18 16.24 -14.43
C ASP A 109 -45.66 16.13 -14.58
N LEU A 110 -45.20 15.09 -15.29
CA LEU A 110 -43.79 14.90 -15.61
C LEU A 110 -43.44 15.68 -16.88
N ASN A 111 -42.22 16.21 -16.96
CA ASN A 111 -41.75 16.88 -18.17
C ASN A 111 -41.75 15.90 -19.36
N GLU A 112 -42.43 16.25 -20.45
CA GLU A 112 -42.53 15.41 -21.65
C GLU A 112 -41.27 15.47 -22.53
N GLU A 113 -40.34 16.40 -22.26
CA GLU A 113 -39.14 16.62 -23.07
C GLU A 113 -37.85 16.01 -22.46
N GLU A 114 -37.86 15.63 -21.18
CA GLU A 114 -36.70 15.06 -20.48
C GLU A 114 -36.98 13.64 -20.00
N TYR A 115 -36.14 12.68 -20.42
CA TYR A 115 -36.21 11.27 -20.04
C TYR A 115 -34.89 10.83 -19.44
N GLN A 116 -34.90 10.38 -18.18
CA GLN A 116 -33.68 10.10 -17.43
C GLN A 116 -33.81 8.85 -16.56
N LEU A 117 -32.69 8.21 -16.22
CA LEU A 117 -32.67 7.05 -15.32
C LEU A 117 -33.25 7.34 -13.94
N VAL A 118 -33.14 8.59 -13.47
CA VAL A 118 -33.66 9.02 -12.17
C VAL A 118 -35.18 8.80 -12.04
N GLU A 119 -35.91 8.66 -13.16
CA GLU A 119 -37.36 8.38 -13.14
C GLU A 119 -37.71 7.06 -12.43
N PHE A 120 -36.83 6.05 -12.47
CA PHE A 120 -37.01 4.79 -11.74
C PHE A 120 -36.97 4.95 -10.21
N ILE A 121 -36.48 6.08 -9.70
CA ILE A 121 -36.44 6.38 -8.27
C ILE A 121 -37.35 7.55 -7.88
N TYR A 122 -38.15 8.08 -8.81
CA TYR A 122 -39.06 9.20 -8.53
C TYR A 122 -40.04 8.97 -7.38
N PRO A 123 -40.64 7.78 -7.16
CA PRO A 123 -41.51 7.57 -6.01
C PRO A 123 -40.85 7.95 -4.67
N PHE A 124 -39.55 7.69 -4.52
CA PHE A 124 -38.77 8.04 -3.33
C PHE A 124 -38.50 9.54 -3.26
N ILE A 125 -38.11 10.16 -4.38
CA ILE A 125 -37.81 11.60 -4.46
C ILE A 125 -39.05 12.45 -4.20
N VAL A 126 -40.22 12.10 -4.76
CA VAL A 126 -41.45 12.86 -4.53
C VAL A 126 -41.97 12.69 -3.10
N TYR A 127 -41.80 11.50 -2.51
CA TYR A 127 -42.10 11.28 -1.10
C TYR A 127 -41.23 12.13 -0.19
N ALA A 128 -39.90 12.10 -0.39
CA ALA A 128 -38.97 12.93 0.36
C ALA A 128 -39.26 14.42 0.17
N SER A 129 -39.58 14.85 -1.06
CA SER A 129 -39.93 16.25 -1.34
C SER A 129 -41.17 16.70 -0.55
N ALA A 130 -42.23 15.89 -0.53
CA ALA A 130 -43.44 16.17 0.24
C ALA A 130 -43.15 16.25 1.75
N ASN A 131 -42.34 15.34 2.27
CA ASN A 131 -41.93 15.35 3.68
C ASN A 131 -41.10 16.61 4.03
N LEU A 132 -40.15 17.00 3.19
CA LEU A 132 -39.28 18.15 3.46
C LEU A 132 -40.04 19.49 3.44
N ILE A 133 -41.04 19.65 2.57
CA ILE A 133 -41.90 20.84 2.51
C ILE A 133 -42.62 21.06 3.84
N GLU A 134 -43.03 19.99 4.51
CA GLU A 134 -43.71 20.07 5.81
C GLU A 134 -42.70 20.15 6.97
N THR A 135 -41.66 19.32 6.94
CA THR A 135 -40.72 19.16 8.07
C THR A 135 -39.81 20.38 8.26
N VAL A 136 -39.28 20.99 7.19
CA VAL A 136 -38.32 22.10 7.34
C VAL A 136 -38.94 23.31 8.06
N PRO A 137 -40.09 23.87 7.62
CA PRO A 137 -40.72 25.00 8.31
C PRO A 137 -41.28 24.66 9.69
N LEU A 138 -41.63 23.38 9.92
CA LEU A 138 -42.12 22.92 11.22
C LEU A 138 -41.00 22.88 12.28
N ARG A 139 -39.78 22.52 11.86
CA ARG A 139 -38.63 22.33 12.76
C ARG A 139 -37.80 23.60 12.96
N LEU A 140 -37.61 24.40 11.91
CA LEU A 140 -36.86 25.66 11.98
C LEU A 140 -37.82 26.81 12.26
N LYS A 141 -37.83 27.30 13.50
CA LYS A 141 -38.67 28.43 13.93
C LYS A 141 -37.87 29.72 14.09
N SER A 142 -36.64 29.60 14.60
CA SER A 142 -35.77 30.72 14.92
C SER A 142 -34.66 30.90 13.90
N VAL A 143 -34.31 29.84 13.17
CA VAL A 143 -33.31 29.87 12.09
C VAL A 143 -33.98 30.41 10.82
N PRO A 144 -33.53 31.52 10.22
CA PRO A 144 -34.01 31.94 8.90
C PRO A 144 -33.50 30.97 7.82
N PHE A 145 -34.29 30.67 6.77
CA PHE A 145 -33.91 29.67 5.76
C PHE A 145 -34.54 29.90 4.37
N HIS A 146 -33.91 29.34 3.34
CA HIS A 146 -34.41 29.27 1.96
C HIS A 146 -34.94 27.87 1.63
N LEU A 147 -36.26 27.67 1.75
CA LEU A 147 -36.88 26.35 1.61
C LEU A 147 -36.58 25.69 0.26
N GLU A 148 -36.75 26.43 -0.84
CA GLU A 148 -36.61 25.88 -2.19
C GLU A 148 -35.17 25.43 -2.49
N ASN A 149 -34.17 26.24 -2.09
CA ASN A 149 -32.75 25.92 -2.30
C ASN A 149 -32.33 24.72 -1.44
N ILE A 150 -32.69 24.72 -0.16
CA ILE A 150 -32.42 23.59 0.75
C ILE A 150 -33.04 22.30 0.17
N LYS A 151 -34.33 22.34 -0.17
CA LYS A 151 -35.04 21.21 -0.75
C LYS A 151 -34.36 20.71 -2.03
N GLN A 152 -34.00 21.60 -2.94
CA GLN A 152 -33.35 21.23 -4.20
C GLN A 152 -32.02 20.50 -3.96
N LYS A 153 -31.15 21.03 -3.10
CA LYS A 153 -29.85 20.42 -2.78
C LYS A 153 -30.00 19.06 -2.10
N LEU A 154 -30.88 18.98 -1.11
CA LEU A 154 -31.19 17.74 -0.40
C LEU A 154 -31.70 16.64 -1.35
N LEU A 155 -32.65 16.98 -2.24
CA LEU A 155 -33.20 16.02 -3.19
C LEU A 155 -32.19 15.59 -4.25
N LEU A 156 -31.28 16.48 -4.68
CA LEU A 156 -30.20 16.13 -5.60
C LEU A 156 -29.28 15.09 -4.95
N SER A 157 -28.83 15.32 -3.71
CA SER A 157 -27.99 14.36 -2.99
C SER A 157 -28.67 13.01 -2.79
N LEU A 158 -29.96 13.00 -2.44
CA LEU A 158 -30.73 11.76 -2.32
C LEU A 158 -30.84 11.04 -3.68
N ALA A 159 -31.10 11.78 -4.76
CA ALA A 159 -31.19 11.20 -6.10
C ALA A 159 -29.87 10.57 -6.55
N GLU A 160 -28.73 11.21 -6.28
CA GLU A 160 -27.41 10.67 -6.56
C GLU A 160 -27.15 9.37 -5.79
N GLU A 161 -27.44 9.33 -4.48
CA GLU A 161 -27.30 8.14 -3.66
C GLU A 161 -28.16 6.98 -4.18
N LEU A 162 -29.46 7.21 -4.37
CA LEU A 162 -30.39 6.17 -4.81
C LEU A 162 -30.09 5.68 -6.22
N LEU A 163 -29.64 6.57 -7.13
CA LEU A 163 -29.27 6.19 -8.48
C LEU A 163 -27.99 5.35 -8.51
N ASN A 164 -27.00 5.67 -7.66
CA ASN A 164 -25.78 4.87 -7.51
C ASN A 164 -26.09 3.42 -7.06
N ILE A 165 -27.21 3.21 -6.36
CA ILE A 165 -27.67 1.88 -5.94
C ILE A 165 -28.44 1.18 -7.08
N ALA A 166 -29.31 1.91 -7.79
CA ALA A 166 -30.27 1.34 -8.75
C ALA A 166 -29.72 1.15 -10.18
N SER A 167 -28.76 1.99 -10.60
CA SER A 167 -28.37 2.16 -12.00
C SER A 167 -28.05 0.85 -12.72
N ARG A 168 -27.26 -0.05 -12.11
CA ARG A 168 -26.86 -1.33 -12.72
C ARG A 168 -28.05 -2.23 -13.02
N SER A 169 -29.05 -2.24 -12.16
CA SER A 169 -30.28 -3.03 -12.36
C SER A 169 -31.15 -2.42 -13.45
N ILE A 170 -31.26 -1.09 -13.48
CA ILE A 170 -32.00 -0.37 -14.54
C ILE A 170 -31.34 -0.61 -15.92
N ILE A 171 -30.01 -0.58 -15.98
CA ILE A 171 -29.26 -0.80 -17.23
C ILE A 171 -29.36 -2.25 -17.68
N LEU A 172 -29.39 -3.22 -16.77
CA LEU A 172 -29.67 -4.60 -17.12
C LEU A 172 -31.06 -4.72 -17.78
N GLU A 173 -32.09 -4.11 -17.19
CA GLU A 173 -33.45 -4.12 -17.76
C GLU A 173 -33.52 -3.43 -19.13
N LEU A 174 -32.79 -2.32 -19.33
CA LEU A 174 -32.68 -1.67 -20.64
C LEU A 174 -32.12 -2.64 -21.69
N ASN A 175 -31.05 -3.36 -21.35
CA ASN A 175 -30.43 -4.33 -22.26
C ASN A 175 -31.34 -5.55 -22.47
N VAL A 176 -32.08 -6.00 -21.45
CA VAL A 176 -33.06 -7.08 -21.58
C VAL A 176 -34.21 -6.68 -22.51
N SER A 177 -34.80 -5.49 -22.32
CA SER A 177 -35.86 -4.97 -23.20
C SER A 177 -35.38 -4.77 -24.63
N LYS A 178 -34.13 -4.35 -24.82
CA LYS A 178 -33.51 -4.29 -26.15
C LYS A 178 -33.38 -5.66 -26.80
N LEU A 179 -32.88 -6.66 -26.07
CA LEU A 179 -32.75 -8.03 -26.58
C LEU A 179 -34.09 -8.70 -26.88
N ARG A 180 -35.15 -8.28 -26.18
CA ARG A 180 -36.53 -8.72 -26.43
C ARG A 180 -37.26 -7.90 -27.49
N GLU A 181 -36.60 -6.92 -28.11
CA GLU A 181 -37.17 -6.03 -29.13
C GLU A 181 -38.41 -5.25 -28.62
N GLU A 182 -38.45 -4.90 -27.33
CA GLU A 182 -39.55 -4.15 -26.69
C GLU A 182 -39.43 -2.62 -26.91
N LEU A 183 -38.26 -2.14 -27.34
CA LEU A 183 -37.95 -0.71 -27.45
C LEU A 183 -38.34 -0.15 -28.82
N VAL A 184 -39.02 1.00 -28.83
CA VAL A 184 -39.51 1.66 -30.05
C VAL A 184 -38.75 2.97 -30.28
N GLY A 185 -38.29 3.20 -31.52
CA GLY A 185 -37.62 4.45 -31.90
C GLY A 185 -36.53 4.22 -32.96
N GLU A 186 -36.35 5.22 -33.84
CA GLU A 186 -35.37 5.15 -34.94
C GLU A 186 -33.93 5.29 -34.41
N THR A 187 -33.72 6.13 -33.39
CA THR A 187 -32.40 6.39 -32.80
C THR A 187 -32.20 5.63 -31.47
N PRO A 188 -30.94 5.37 -31.05
CA PRO A 188 -30.61 4.85 -29.73
C PRO A 188 -31.22 5.66 -28.58
N GLU A 189 -31.27 6.98 -28.73
CA GLU A 189 -31.87 7.92 -27.78
C GLU A 189 -33.38 7.75 -27.73
N ASP A 190 -34.06 7.61 -28.87
CA ASP A 190 -35.52 7.41 -28.91
C ASP A 190 -35.93 6.06 -28.30
N ARG A 191 -35.13 5.01 -28.54
CA ARG A 191 -35.34 3.70 -27.89
C ARG A 191 -35.14 3.77 -26.37
N PHE A 192 -34.18 4.56 -25.90
CA PHE A 192 -34.01 4.84 -24.47
C PHE A 192 -35.21 5.61 -23.88
N LYS A 193 -35.72 6.64 -24.57
CA LYS A 193 -36.93 7.35 -24.15
C LYS A 193 -38.12 6.38 -24.04
N SER A 194 -38.29 5.51 -25.04
CA SER A 194 -39.33 4.48 -25.04
C SER A 194 -39.21 3.52 -23.85
N PHE A 195 -37.98 3.11 -23.49
CA PHE A 195 -37.73 2.33 -22.27
C PHE A 195 -38.22 3.05 -21.00
N VAL A 196 -37.84 4.32 -20.82
CA VAL A 196 -38.24 5.12 -19.64
C VAL A 196 -39.76 5.27 -19.58
N ILE A 197 -40.43 5.56 -20.71
CA ILE A 197 -41.89 5.65 -20.78
C ILE A 197 -42.55 4.33 -20.38
N GLN A 198 -42.11 3.22 -20.95
CA GLN A 198 -42.75 1.91 -20.75
C GLN A 198 -42.47 1.30 -19.38
N LYS A 199 -41.30 1.56 -18.79
CA LYS A 199 -40.83 0.88 -17.58
C LYS A 199 -40.82 1.76 -16.32
N ALA A 200 -40.54 3.06 -16.45
CA ALA A 200 -40.53 3.99 -15.31
C ALA A 200 -41.83 4.79 -15.17
N ARG A 201 -42.39 5.33 -16.27
CA ARG A 201 -43.63 6.13 -16.24
C ARG A 201 -44.90 5.27 -16.16
N ASN A 202 -44.82 3.99 -16.53
CA ASN A 202 -45.91 3.03 -16.27
C ASN A 202 -45.79 2.45 -14.86
N ILE A 203 -46.75 2.80 -13.99
CA ILE A 203 -46.73 2.39 -12.58
C ILE A 203 -46.77 0.88 -12.37
N ASP A 204 -47.50 0.14 -13.20
CA ASP A 204 -47.59 -1.32 -13.06
C ASP A 204 -46.24 -1.95 -13.45
N SER A 205 -45.62 -1.50 -14.55
CA SER A 205 -44.26 -1.93 -14.94
C SER A 205 -43.21 -1.59 -13.87
N LEU A 206 -43.27 -0.37 -13.31
CA LEU A 206 -42.35 0.09 -12.28
C LEU A 206 -42.49 -0.74 -11.00
N LEU A 207 -43.73 -1.14 -10.64
CA LEU A 207 -43.96 -2.01 -9.50
C LEU A 207 -43.41 -3.42 -9.74
N GLU A 208 -43.52 -3.97 -10.95
CA GLU A 208 -42.89 -5.26 -11.29
C GLU A 208 -41.36 -5.18 -11.21
N PHE A 209 -40.75 -4.07 -11.66
CA PHE A 209 -39.32 -3.82 -11.46
C PHE A 209 -38.94 -3.88 -9.97
N TYR A 210 -39.70 -3.22 -9.10
CA TYR A 210 -39.42 -3.25 -7.66
C TYR A 210 -39.57 -4.65 -7.05
N LYS A 211 -40.52 -5.46 -7.51
CA LYS A 211 -40.69 -6.84 -7.04
C LYS A 211 -39.55 -7.74 -7.50
N GLU A 212 -39.14 -7.64 -8.77
CA GLU A 212 -38.03 -8.42 -9.33
C GLU A 212 -36.74 -8.12 -8.55
N TYR A 213 -36.45 -6.85 -8.32
CA TYR A 213 -35.30 -6.39 -7.56
C TYR A 213 -35.68 -6.07 -6.10
N ALA A 214 -36.18 -7.07 -5.38
CA ALA A 214 -36.72 -6.89 -4.02
C ALA A 214 -35.70 -6.30 -3.02
N VAL A 215 -34.42 -6.68 -3.11
CA VAL A 215 -33.35 -6.14 -2.26
C VAL A 215 -33.03 -4.70 -2.62
N LEU A 216 -33.00 -4.35 -3.92
CA LEU A 216 -32.88 -2.96 -4.36
C LEU A 216 -34.01 -2.12 -3.77
N THR A 217 -35.25 -2.58 -3.89
CA THR A 217 -36.41 -1.85 -3.34
C THR A 217 -36.29 -1.64 -1.84
N ARG A 218 -35.85 -2.66 -1.09
CA ARG A 218 -35.53 -2.51 0.34
C ARG A 218 -34.50 -1.41 0.55
N PHE A 219 -33.41 -1.37 -0.22
CA PHE A 219 -32.40 -0.32 -0.09
C PHE A 219 -32.94 1.06 -0.43
N LEU A 220 -33.73 1.20 -1.49
CA LEU A 220 -34.33 2.49 -1.86
C LEU A 220 -35.25 3.01 -0.75
N ILE A 221 -36.07 2.15 -0.14
CA ILE A 221 -36.93 2.50 1.01
C ILE A 221 -36.06 2.90 2.21
N THR A 222 -35.18 2.00 2.66
CA THR A 222 -34.42 2.18 3.90
C THR A 222 -33.48 3.37 3.83
N ARG A 223 -32.82 3.62 2.69
CA ARG A 223 -31.96 4.79 2.51
C ARG A 223 -32.74 6.10 2.46
N THR A 224 -33.95 6.09 1.88
CA THR A 224 -34.84 7.27 1.92
C THR A 224 -35.32 7.56 3.36
N ASP A 225 -35.71 6.53 4.12
CA ASP A 225 -36.09 6.69 5.53
C ASP A 225 -34.94 7.27 6.35
N TYR A 226 -33.75 6.67 6.27
CA TYR A 226 -32.56 7.13 6.98
C TYR A 226 -32.18 8.57 6.62
N PHE A 227 -32.22 8.91 5.35
CA PHE A 227 -32.00 10.28 4.88
C PHE A 227 -32.94 11.27 5.57
N LEU A 228 -34.25 10.99 5.59
CA LEU A 228 -35.24 11.87 6.21
C LEU A 228 -35.07 11.94 7.73
N GLU A 229 -34.79 10.83 8.41
CA GLU A 229 -34.52 10.79 9.84
C GLU A 229 -33.28 11.62 10.22
N ASN A 230 -32.21 11.53 9.42
CA ASN A 230 -30.97 12.26 9.64
C ASN A 230 -31.15 13.76 9.39
N ILE A 231 -31.89 14.14 8.35
CA ILE A 231 -32.25 15.55 8.12
C ILE A 231 -33.14 16.09 9.22
N GLN A 232 -34.15 15.34 9.66
CA GLN A 232 -34.98 15.76 10.79
C GLN A 232 -34.13 15.96 12.06
N SER A 233 -33.18 15.05 12.32
CA SER A 233 -32.26 15.15 13.45
C SER A 233 -31.37 16.39 13.35
N LEU A 234 -30.80 16.67 12.17
CA LEU A 234 -30.05 17.88 11.89
C LEU A 234 -30.88 19.14 12.19
N LEU A 235 -32.10 19.23 11.65
CA LEU A 235 -32.94 20.43 11.78
C LEU A 235 -33.34 20.69 13.24
N VAL A 236 -33.65 19.63 14.00
CA VAL A 236 -33.96 19.75 15.44
C VAL A 236 -32.74 20.22 16.23
N ARG A 237 -31.55 19.67 15.92
CA ARG A 237 -30.29 20.05 16.58
C ARG A 237 -29.87 21.48 16.21
N LEU A 238 -30.03 21.87 14.94
CA LEU A 238 -29.74 23.20 14.46
C LEU A 238 -30.61 24.26 15.15
N GLU A 239 -31.93 24.04 15.21
CA GLU A 239 -32.86 24.95 15.91
C GLU A 239 -32.52 25.06 17.40
N LYS A 240 -32.21 23.93 18.05
CA LYS A 240 -31.85 23.88 19.48
C LYS A 240 -30.59 24.69 19.78
N ASP A 241 -29.55 24.53 18.97
CA ASP A 241 -28.24 25.12 19.24
C ASP A 241 -28.07 26.50 18.58
N TRP A 242 -29.06 26.95 17.80
CA TRP A 242 -29.02 28.20 17.04
C TRP A 242 -28.54 29.42 17.86
N PRO A 243 -28.99 29.69 19.09
CA PRO A 243 -28.52 30.84 19.86
C PRO A 243 -27.01 30.79 20.14
N THR A 244 -26.47 29.61 20.42
CA THR A 244 -25.05 29.38 20.66
C THR A 244 -24.27 29.49 19.36
N LEU A 245 -24.77 28.91 18.27
CA LEU A 245 -24.14 28.99 16.95
C LEU A 245 -24.04 30.44 16.46
N LYS A 246 -25.11 31.21 16.65
CA LYS A 246 -25.18 32.65 16.34
C LYS A 246 -24.06 33.43 17.04
N SER A 247 -23.93 33.22 18.35
CA SER A 247 -22.96 33.92 19.20
C SER A 247 -21.51 33.50 18.88
N GLU A 248 -21.22 32.21 18.82
CA GLU A 248 -19.86 31.69 18.74
C GLU A 248 -19.27 31.76 17.32
N PHE A 249 -20.08 31.50 16.28
CA PHE A 249 -19.64 31.57 14.89
C PHE A 249 -19.87 32.94 14.25
N GLY A 250 -20.53 33.87 14.95
CA GLY A 250 -20.82 35.21 14.43
C GLY A 250 -21.72 35.16 13.19
N ILE A 251 -22.67 34.24 13.16
CA ILE A 251 -23.74 34.20 12.16
C ILE A 251 -24.77 35.23 12.65
N ASP A 252 -25.11 36.26 11.88
CA ASP A 252 -26.11 37.27 12.26
C ASP A 252 -27.53 36.81 11.89
N SER A 253 -28.27 37.60 11.11
CA SER A 253 -29.68 37.34 10.75
C SER A 253 -29.83 36.58 9.43
N GLU A 254 -28.75 35.97 8.94
CA GLU A 254 -28.68 35.39 7.61
C GLU A 254 -29.46 34.08 7.51
N ALA A 255 -30.09 33.88 6.35
CA ALA A 255 -30.80 32.66 6.08
C ALA A 255 -29.86 31.51 5.71
N LEU A 256 -30.17 30.31 6.19
CA LEU A 256 -29.60 29.07 5.71
C LEU A 256 -29.98 28.90 4.22
N LEU A 257 -28.97 28.85 3.36
CA LEU A 257 -29.13 28.80 1.90
C LEU A 257 -29.07 27.36 1.39
N GLU A 258 -28.08 26.60 1.83
CA GLU A 258 -27.83 25.23 1.35
C GLU A 258 -27.51 24.27 2.49
N ILE A 259 -27.98 23.03 2.34
CA ILE A 259 -27.55 21.87 3.14
C ILE A 259 -26.89 20.88 2.18
N ASN A 260 -25.57 20.78 2.26
CA ASN A 260 -24.76 19.91 1.42
C ASN A 260 -24.36 18.66 2.21
N ILE A 261 -25.02 17.53 1.92
CA ILE A 261 -24.76 16.23 2.57
C ILE A 261 -23.57 15.53 1.88
N GLY A 262 -23.09 14.44 2.46
CA GLY A 262 -22.14 13.52 1.80
C GLY A 262 -20.72 14.06 1.81
N GLN A 263 -20.36 14.85 2.82
CA GLN A 263 -19.00 15.37 3.02
C GLN A 263 -18.05 14.32 3.63
N GLY A 264 -18.46 13.05 3.67
CA GLY A 264 -17.71 11.91 4.18
C GLY A 264 -18.49 10.61 3.94
N ASP A 265 -17.94 9.49 4.41
CA ASP A 265 -18.61 8.20 4.35
C ASP A 265 -19.88 8.16 5.22
N THR A 266 -20.81 7.30 4.83
CA THR A 266 -22.03 7.06 5.61
C THR A 266 -21.82 5.96 6.64
N HIS A 267 -22.33 6.21 7.85
CA HIS A 267 -22.23 5.33 9.01
C HIS A 267 -23.55 5.32 9.78
N GLN A 268 -23.78 4.32 10.63
CA GLN A 268 -24.84 4.35 11.65
C GLN A 268 -26.20 4.82 11.12
N LYS A 269 -26.72 4.13 10.10
CA LYS A 269 -27.94 4.45 9.35
C LYS A 269 -27.83 5.73 8.54
N GLY A 270 -26.81 5.82 7.69
CA GLY A 270 -26.69 6.92 6.72
C GLY A 270 -26.25 8.27 7.29
N ASN A 271 -25.80 8.32 8.55
CA ASN A 271 -25.20 9.53 9.11
C ASN A 271 -23.90 9.86 8.37
N THR A 272 -23.74 11.12 8.00
CA THR A 272 -22.56 11.66 7.32
C THR A 272 -22.34 13.09 7.79
N VAL A 273 -21.12 13.59 7.58
CA VAL A 273 -20.81 15.02 7.74
C VAL A 273 -21.64 15.85 6.76
N ILE A 274 -22.17 16.98 7.23
CA ILE A 274 -23.03 17.89 6.48
C ILE A 274 -22.44 19.29 6.53
N LYS A 275 -22.34 19.95 5.37
CA LYS A 275 -21.93 21.35 5.26
C LYS A 275 -23.17 22.24 5.13
N LEU A 276 -23.26 23.25 5.99
CA LEU A 276 -24.28 24.30 5.95
C LEU A 276 -23.69 25.57 5.34
N VAL A 277 -24.41 26.19 4.42
CA VAL A 277 -24.02 27.45 3.75
C VAL A 277 -25.07 28.51 4.02
N PHE A 278 -24.65 29.69 4.46
CA PHE A 278 -25.51 30.84 4.74
C PHE A 278 -25.43 31.89 3.62
N GLU A 279 -26.40 32.79 3.54
CA GLU A 279 -26.50 33.81 2.47
C GLU A 279 -25.26 34.72 2.33
N ASP A 280 -24.55 34.99 3.41
CA ASP A 280 -23.32 35.80 3.42
C ASP A 280 -22.08 35.02 2.98
N GLY A 281 -22.23 33.74 2.63
CA GLY A 281 -21.16 32.84 2.24
C GLY A 281 -20.42 32.19 3.42
N LYS A 282 -20.85 32.40 4.67
CA LYS A 282 -20.31 31.63 5.80
C LYS A 282 -20.67 30.15 5.65
N GLU A 283 -19.72 29.30 6.02
CA GLU A 283 -19.86 27.85 5.96
C GLU A 283 -19.59 27.24 7.34
N MET A 284 -20.37 26.22 7.68
CA MET A 284 -20.24 25.48 8.95
C MET A 284 -20.37 23.98 8.70
N MET A 285 -19.62 23.18 9.46
CA MET A 285 -19.66 21.73 9.38
C MET A 285 -20.46 21.17 10.55
N TYR A 286 -21.49 20.40 10.25
CA TYR A 286 -22.21 19.57 11.21
C TYR A 286 -21.67 18.14 11.15
N LYS A 287 -21.28 17.62 12.30
CA LYS A 287 -20.81 16.25 12.45
C LYS A 287 -21.76 15.49 13.39
N PRO A 288 -22.45 14.43 12.93
CA PRO A 288 -23.34 13.62 13.78
C PRO A 288 -22.54 12.66 14.68
N LYS A 289 -21.45 13.16 15.29
CA LYS A 289 -20.56 12.44 16.22
C LYS A 289 -20.04 13.40 17.30
N PRO A 290 -19.70 12.90 18.49
CA PRO A 290 -19.04 13.71 19.52
C PRO A 290 -17.77 14.39 19.01
N LEU A 291 -17.56 15.65 19.39
CA LEU A 291 -16.37 16.45 19.07
C LEU A 291 -15.53 16.82 20.29
N ALA A 292 -15.89 16.32 21.47
CA ALA A 292 -15.12 16.49 22.70
C ALA A 292 -13.63 16.16 22.53
N ILE A 293 -13.29 15.16 21.70
CA ILE A 293 -11.91 14.79 21.39
C ILE A 293 -11.13 15.92 20.68
N ALA A 294 -11.76 16.59 19.72
CA ALA A 294 -11.17 17.70 18.98
C ALA A 294 -11.09 18.97 19.85
N SER A 295 -12.09 19.20 20.71
CA SER A 295 -12.04 20.27 21.72
C SER A 295 -10.92 20.06 22.74
N ALA A 296 -10.70 18.82 23.20
CA ALA A 296 -9.59 18.47 24.09
C ALA A 296 -8.24 18.64 23.39
N PHE A 297 -8.13 18.27 22.10
CA PHE A 297 -6.94 18.51 21.30
C PHE A 297 -6.61 20.00 21.18
N ASN A 298 -7.60 20.86 20.88
CA ASN A 298 -7.43 22.31 20.85
C ASN A 298 -6.88 22.87 22.17
N GLN A 299 -7.37 22.37 23.31
CA GLN A 299 -6.87 22.77 24.63
C GLN A 299 -5.44 22.28 24.86
N PHE A 300 -5.14 21.05 24.43
CA PHE A 300 -3.81 20.46 24.57
C PHE A 300 -2.75 21.22 23.76
N ILE A 301 -3.04 21.57 22.50
CA ILE A 301 -2.07 22.34 21.68
C ILE A 301 -1.92 23.79 22.15
N LYS A 302 -2.96 24.40 22.73
CA LYS A 302 -2.84 25.70 23.42
C LYS A 302 -1.94 25.61 24.64
N TRP A 303 -2.04 24.53 25.42
CA TRP A 303 -1.13 24.28 26.52
C TRP A 303 0.32 24.13 26.02
N ILE A 304 0.57 23.31 24.99
CA ILE A 304 1.90 23.17 24.38
C ILE A 304 2.46 24.54 23.96
N ALA A 305 1.67 25.33 23.23
CA ALA A 305 2.08 26.66 22.77
C ALA A 305 2.41 27.62 23.92
N SER A 306 1.72 27.51 25.07
CA SER A 306 2.01 28.31 26.26
C SER A 306 3.32 27.95 26.95
N GLU A 307 3.80 26.71 26.77
CA GLU A 307 5.08 26.23 27.32
C GLU A 307 6.23 26.40 26.33
N ARG A 308 5.95 26.33 25.01
CA ARG A 308 6.92 26.52 23.94
C ARG A 308 6.26 27.17 22.72
N GLU A 309 6.44 28.48 22.57
CA GLU A 309 5.82 29.30 21.52
C GLU A 309 6.15 28.82 20.10
N THR A 310 7.36 28.28 19.87
CA THR A 310 7.78 27.75 18.56
C THR A 310 6.89 26.60 18.08
N LEU A 311 6.25 25.86 19.00
CA LEU A 311 5.35 24.74 18.71
C LEU A 311 3.88 25.15 18.61
N SER A 312 3.60 26.43 18.30
CA SER A 312 2.24 26.93 18.12
C SER A 312 1.57 26.32 16.87
N LEU A 313 0.68 25.34 17.11
CA LEU A 313 -0.21 24.73 16.12
C LEU A 313 -1.56 25.45 16.05
N PRO A 314 -2.24 25.43 14.89
CA PRO A 314 -3.51 26.14 14.73
C PRO A 314 -4.67 25.45 15.46
N THR A 315 -5.58 26.25 16.03
CA THR A 315 -6.87 25.80 16.58
C THR A 315 -8.02 26.43 15.81
N TYR A 316 -9.17 25.77 15.81
CA TYR A 316 -10.40 26.29 15.20
C TYR A 316 -11.59 26.16 16.15
N LYS A 317 -12.68 26.88 15.86
CA LYS A 317 -13.90 26.86 16.67
C LYS A 317 -14.64 25.53 16.55
N ILE A 318 -14.93 24.95 17.71
CA ILE A 318 -15.61 23.66 17.85
C ILE A 318 -16.65 23.79 18.96
N ILE A 319 -17.87 23.34 18.69
CA ILE A 319 -18.96 23.23 19.67
C ILE A 319 -19.36 21.77 19.76
N ASP A 320 -18.91 21.12 20.84
CA ASP A 320 -19.36 19.78 21.20
C ASP A 320 -20.72 19.84 21.91
N SER A 321 -21.68 19.06 21.42
CA SER A 321 -23.04 18.96 21.96
C SER A 321 -23.36 17.56 22.49
N GLY A 322 -22.32 16.82 22.89
CA GLY A 322 -22.41 15.44 23.37
C GLY A 322 -22.39 14.43 22.22
N GLU A 323 -23.54 14.10 21.65
CA GLU A 323 -23.67 13.05 20.62
C GLU A 323 -23.39 13.56 19.18
N TYR A 324 -23.18 14.87 19.03
CA TYR A 324 -22.94 15.56 17.76
C TYR A 324 -22.19 16.87 18.04
N GLY A 325 -21.71 17.54 16.99
CA GLY A 325 -21.12 18.86 17.15
C GLY A 325 -21.00 19.66 15.87
N TRP A 326 -20.49 20.89 16.04
CA TRP A 326 -20.38 21.92 15.02
C TRP A 326 -18.94 22.44 14.94
N GLU A 327 -18.43 22.62 13.74
CA GLU A 327 -17.08 23.17 13.49
C GLU A 327 -17.13 24.31 12.48
N GLU A 328 -16.25 25.29 12.62
CA GLU A 328 -16.04 26.28 11.57
C GLU A 328 -15.39 25.63 10.35
N ARG A 329 -15.75 26.09 9.16
CA ARG A 329 -15.12 25.61 7.93
C ARG A 329 -13.77 26.29 7.71
N ILE A 330 -12.70 25.50 7.73
CA ILE A 330 -11.36 25.97 7.35
C ILE A 330 -11.18 25.95 5.83
N THR A 331 -11.11 27.12 5.20
CA THR A 331 -10.88 27.23 3.76
C THR A 331 -9.39 27.26 3.42
N PRO A 332 -8.94 26.71 2.29
CA PRO A 332 -7.53 26.79 1.93
C PRO A 332 -7.10 28.22 1.57
N LYS A 333 -5.87 28.59 1.94
CA LYS A 333 -5.26 29.87 1.59
C LYS A 333 -3.79 29.68 1.22
N GLY A 334 -3.31 30.44 0.22
CA GLY A 334 -1.90 30.45 -0.15
C GLY A 334 -1.04 31.22 0.85
N CYS A 335 0.23 30.84 0.94
CA CYS A 335 1.30 31.61 1.54
C CYS A 335 1.66 32.81 0.64
N ILE A 336 2.04 33.92 1.26
CA ILE A 336 2.50 35.15 0.57
C ILE A 336 4.03 35.28 0.52
N SER A 337 4.77 34.44 1.24
CA SER A 337 6.24 34.48 1.29
C SER A 337 6.86 33.09 1.46
N LYS A 338 8.17 32.95 1.18
CA LYS A 338 8.89 31.70 1.40
C LYS A 338 9.05 31.38 2.89
N GLU A 339 9.10 32.42 3.73
CA GLU A 339 9.17 32.32 5.18
C GLU A 339 7.88 31.74 5.76
N GLU A 340 6.72 32.09 5.21
CA GLU A 340 5.44 31.45 5.56
C GLU A 340 5.41 29.97 5.18
N VAL A 341 5.96 29.60 4.03
CA VAL A 341 6.07 28.20 3.61
C VAL A 341 7.00 27.42 4.55
N SER A 342 8.13 28.01 4.93
CA SER A 342 9.06 27.42 5.91
C SER A 342 8.37 27.19 7.26
N ARG A 343 7.62 28.17 7.77
CA ARG A 343 6.83 28.02 9.00
C ARG A 343 5.70 26.99 8.86
N PHE A 344 5.05 26.90 7.72
CA PHE A 344 4.07 25.85 7.43
C PHE A 344 4.70 24.47 7.61
N TYR A 345 5.84 24.22 6.97
CA TYR A 345 6.50 22.92 7.01
C TYR A 345 7.11 22.60 8.37
N PHE A 346 7.60 23.60 9.11
CA PHE A 346 7.97 23.44 10.51
C PHE A 346 6.77 23.01 11.38
N ARG A 347 5.62 23.68 11.23
CA ARG A 347 4.39 23.31 11.95
C ARG A 347 3.89 21.94 11.54
N PHE A 348 4.00 21.58 10.26
CA PHE A 348 3.68 20.23 9.78
C PHE A 348 4.56 19.18 10.46
N GLY A 349 5.88 19.40 10.55
CA GLY A 349 6.78 18.53 11.28
C GLY A 349 6.41 18.38 12.76
N SER A 350 6.09 19.51 13.41
CA SER A 350 5.64 19.55 14.80
C SER A 350 4.34 18.73 14.99
N LEU A 351 3.40 18.87 14.07
CA LEU A 351 2.15 18.13 14.03
C LEU A 351 2.38 16.61 13.84
N ALA A 352 3.30 16.22 12.96
CA ALA A 352 3.67 14.82 12.75
C ALA A 352 4.26 14.18 14.02
N GLY A 353 5.11 14.91 14.74
CA GLY A 353 5.63 14.48 16.05
C GLY A 353 4.51 14.28 17.06
N LEU A 354 3.58 15.23 17.13
CA LEU A 354 2.44 15.18 18.04
C LEU A 354 1.51 13.99 17.72
N MET A 355 1.21 13.74 16.44
CA MET A 355 0.39 12.59 16.03
C MET A 355 1.07 11.26 16.35
N TYR A 356 2.39 11.14 16.13
CA TYR A 356 3.12 9.93 16.53
C TYR A 356 3.03 9.68 18.05
N LEU A 357 3.19 10.73 18.87
CA LEU A 357 3.17 10.64 20.33
C LEU A 357 1.78 10.29 20.88
N LEU A 358 0.71 10.79 20.24
CA LEU A 358 -0.68 10.53 20.63
C LEU A 358 -1.28 9.28 19.97
N ASN A 359 -0.50 8.48 19.24
CA ASN A 359 -1.03 7.38 18.40
C ASN A 359 -2.17 7.84 17.49
N GLY A 360 -1.99 8.96 16.80
CA GLY A 360 -2.87 9.37 15.71
C GLY A 360 -2.75 8.41 14.54
N ALA A 361 -3.88 8.15 13.88
CA ALA A 361 -3.98 7.31 12.68
C ALA A 361 -4.92 7.96 11.66
N ASP A 362 -4.91 7.49 10.41
CA ASP A 362 -5.88 7.90 9.36
C ASP A 362 -5.82 9.41 9.00
N MET A 363 -4.65 10.05 9.16
CA MET A 363 -4.43 11.49 8.87
C MET A 363 -4.02 11.73 7.41
N HIS A 364 -4.82 11.25 6.46
CA HIS A 364 -4.59 11.38 5.02
C HIS A 364 -4.81 12.80 4.49
N PHE A 365 -4.54 13.04 3.20
CA PHE A 365 -4.63 14.37 2.58
C PHE A 365 -5.99 15.06 2.74
N GLU A 366 -7.09 14.31 2.81
CA GLU A 366 -8.43 14.87 2.95
C GLU A 366 -8.66 15.50 4.34
N ASN A 367 -7.87 15.08 5.33
CA ASN A 367 -7.99 15.50 6.72
C ASN A 367 -7.07 16.68 7.07
N LEU A 368 -6.22 17.14 6.13
CA LEU A 368 -5.33 18.29 6.32
C LEU A 368 -5.65 19.42 5.34
N ILE A 369 -5.79 20.65 5.86
CA ILE A 369 -6.03 21.84 5.05
C ILE A 369 -4.88 22.84 5.22
N ALA A 370 -4.31 23.28 4.10
CA ALA A 370 -3.31 24.34 4.08
C ALA A 370 -3.97 25.73 4.08
N HIS A 371 -3.84 26.45 5.19
CA HIS A 371 -4.38 27.80 5.37
C HIS A 371 -3.25 28.80 5.62
N GLY A 372 -2.63 29.29 4.55
CA GLY A 372 -1.43 30.13 4.63
C GLY A 372 -0.30 29.31 5.26
N GLU A 373 0.32 29.86 6.30
CA GLU A 373 1.41 29.21 7.03
C GLU A 373 0.97 28.15 8.07
N TYR A 374 -0.31 27.76 8.09
CA TYR A 374 -0.89 26.87 9.12
C TYR A 374 -1.48 25.58 8.52
N PRO A 375 -1.02 24.39 8.97
CA PRO A 375 -1.64 23.10 8.64
C PRO A 375 -2.75 22.74 9.65
N TYR A 376 -4.01 22.75 9.22
CA TYR A 376 -5.15 22.39 10.06
C TYR A 376 -5.52 20.91 9.89
N LEU A 377 -5.63 20.17 11.00
CA LEU A 377 -6.31 18.86 11.01
C LEU A 377 -7.79 19.04 11.31
N ILE A 378 -8.63 18.57 10.38
CA ILE A 378 -10.08 18.73 10.45
C ILE A 378 -10.83 17.46 10.86
N ASP A 379 -10.14 16.33 11.02
CA ASP A 379 -10.70 15.16 11.69
C ASP A 379 -9.67 14.59 12.69
N LEU A 380 -10.11 14.44 13.94
CA LEU A 380 -9.28 14.05 15.08
C LEU A 380 -9.89 12.87 15.84
N GLU A 381 -10.88 12.19 15.26
CA GLU A 381 -11.55 11.08 15.92
C GLU A 381 -10.68 9.83 16.10
N THR A 382 -9.50 9.79 15.49
CA THR A 382 -8.56 8.66 15.46
C THR A 382 -7.25 8.95 16.22
N ILE A 383 -7.25 9.88 17.17
CA ILE A 383 -6.15 10.00 18.15
C ILE A 383 -6.32 8.98 19.29
N PHE A 384 -5.23 8.57 19.94
CA PHE A 384 -5.21 7.43 20.88
C PHE A 384 -5.69 6.10 20.25
N HIS A 385 -5.50 5.95 18.93
CA HIS A 385 -6.01 4.81 18.18
C HIS A 385 -5.32 3.50 18.56
N GLN A 386 -6.06 2.40 18.39
CA GLN A 386 -5.58 1.04 18.53
C GLN A 386 -6.02 0.20 17.34
N TYR A 387 -5.09 -0.53 16.74
CA TYR A 387 -5.40 -1.46 15.65
C TYR A 387 -5.89 -2.81 16.20
N PRO A 388 -6.97 -3.39 15.63
CA PRO A 388 -7.30 -4.79 15.88
C PRO A 388 -6.12 -5.69 15.56
N LYS A 389 -5.80 -6.63 16.45
CA LYS A 389 -4.72 -7.58 16.23
C LYS A 389 -5.06 -8.51 15.07
N LEU A 390 -4.07 -8.77 14.21
CA LEU A 390 -4.18 -9.70 13.12
C LEU A 390 -3.50 -11.03 13.48
N ASP A 391 -4.13 -12.13 13.08
CA ASP A 391 -3.67 -13.51 13.20
C ASP A 391 -2.67 -13.81 12.09
N PHE A 392 -1.47 -13.25 12.25
CA PHE A 392 -0.33 -13.51 11.39
C PHE A 392 0.70 -14.37 12.14
N PRO A 393 1.46 -15.23 11.44
CA PRO A 393 2.51 -16.02 12.07
C PRO A 393 3.58 -15.12 12.70
N ASP A 394 4.26 -15.58 13.74
CA ASP A 394 5.43 -14.86 14.27
C ASP A 394 6.55 -14.91 13.22
N SER A 395 6.85 -13.75 12.63
CA SER A 395 7.98 -13.60 11.72
C SER A 395 8.61 -12.21 11.88
N SER A 396 9.91 -12.14 11.64
CA SER A 396 10.67 -10.90 11.62
C SER A 396 10.09 -9.88 10.61
N GLU A 397 9.65 -10.34 9.44
CA GLU A 397 9.01 -9.50 8.42
C GLU A 397 7.70 -8.86 8.95
N ILE A 398 6.85 -9.65 9.60
CA ILE A 398 5.58 -9.17 10.14
C ILE A 398 5.82 -8.18 11.28
N LYS A 399 6.77 -8.47 12.18
CA LYS A 399 7.20 -7.54 13.23
C LYS A 399 7.70 -6.21 12.67
N LEU A 400 8.48 -6.23 11.59
CA LEU A 400 8.94 -5.02 10.92
C LEU A 400 7.79 -4.22 10.29
N LYS A 401 6.79 -4.88 9.71
CA LYS A 401 5.58 -4.21 9.21
C LYS A 401 4.81 -3.55 10.34
N TYR A 402 4.68 -4.20 11.49
CA TYR A 402 4.09 -3.58 12.69
C TYR A 402 4.95 -2.41 13.19
N LYS A 403 6.29 -2.55 13.24
CA LYS A 403 7.20 -1.44 13.61
C LYS A 403 7.04 -0.24 12.67
N GLN A 404 6.87 -0.47 11.36
CA GLN A 404 6.60 0.60 10.40
C GLN A 404 5.23 1.25 10.66
N ALA A 405 4.19 0.45 10.93
CA ALA A 405 2.85 0.94 11.23
C ALA A 405 2.73 1.65 12.58
N ASP A 406 3.55 1.31 13.59
CA ASP A 406 3.62 2.01 14.88
C ASP A 406 4.58 3.24 14.84
N SER A 407 5.27 3.46 13.72
CA SER A 407 6.15 4.63 13.50
C SER A 407 5.38 5.88 13.09
N VAL A 408 6.06 7.01 12.93
CA VAL A 408 5.46 8.26 12.41
C VAL A 408 4.78 8.08 11.05
N ILE A 409 5.21 7.11 10.23
CA ILE A 409 4.55 6.77 8.95
C ILE A 409 3.12 6.31 9.16
N GLY A 410 2.86 5.52 10.21
CA GLY A 410 1.53 4.98 10.52
C GLY A 410 0.46 6.01 10.86
N THR A 411 0.86 7.27 11.07
CA THR A 411 -0.09 8.37 11.29
C THR A 411 -0.95 8.68 10.06
N GLY A 412 -0.46 8.36 8.85
CA GLY A 412 -1.08 8.75 7.58
C GLY A 412 -0.65 10.12 7.06
N LEU A 413 0.06 10.92 7.86
CA LEU A 413 0.54 12.25 7.45
C LEU A 413 1.66 12.19 6.42
N LEU A 414 2.49 11.15 6.50
CA LEU A 414 3.72 11.05 5.73
C LEU A 414 3.56 10.14 4.51
N PRO A 415 4.29 10.42 3.42
CA PRO A 415 4.20 9.67 2.17
C PRO A 415 4.33 8.15 2.34
N GLN A 416 3.33 7.43 1.83
CA GLN A 416 3.36 5.97 1.77
C GLN A 416 2.65 5.49 0.51
N THR A 417 3.33 4.61 -0.24
CA THR A 417 2.77 4.02 -1.45
C THR A 417 1.78 2.91 -1.09
N LEU A 418 0.49 3.18 -1.24
CA LEU A 418 -0.61 2.24 -1.05
C LEU A 418 -1.14 1.72 -2.39
N PHE A 419 -1.95 0.66 -2.39
CA PHE A 419 -2.62 0.12 -3.59
C PHE A 419 -1.70 -0.20 -4.78
N GLN A 420 -0.53 -0.79 -4.52
CA GLN A 420 0.41 -1.16 -5.56
C GLN A 420 -0.19 -2.21 -6.53
N ASN A 421 -0.07 -1.97 -7.84
CA ASN A 421 -0.32 -3.00 -8.84
C ASN A 421 0.86 -3.99 -8.96
N SER A 422 0.74 -4.97 -9.87
CA SER A 422 1.80 -5.96 -10.13
C SER A 422 3.12 -5.35 -10.58
N ASP A 423 3.08 -4.16 -11.16
CA ASP A 423 4.26 -3.41 -11.61
C ASP A 423 4.82 -2.51 -10.50
N GLY A 424 4.29 -2.59 -9.27
CA GLY A 424 4.73 -1.79 -8.13
C GLY A 424 4.26 -0.33 -8.13
N LYS A 425 3.39 0.09 -9.05
CA LYS A 425 2.81 1.44 -9.06
C LYS A 425 1.67 1.51 -8.05
N GLY A 426 1.79 2.39 -7.07
CA GLY A 426 0.73 2.67 -6.09
C GLY A 426 0.37 4.15 -6.05
N LEU A 427 -0.41 4.50 -5.04
CA LEU A 427 -0.92 5.85 -4.78
C LEU A 427 -0.41 6.33 -3.43
N ASP A 428 -0.05 7.60 -3.35
CA ASP A 428 0.31 8.27 -2.11
C ASP A 428 -0.89 9.07 -1.60
N PHE A 429 -1.48 8.64 -0.49
CA PHE A 429 -2.62 9.29 0.18
C PHE A 429 -2.20 10.19 1.35
N SER A 430 -0.90 10.42 1.52
CA SER A 430 -0.41 11.20 2.65
C SER A 430 -0.82 12.66 2.62
N ALA A 431 -0.82 13.30 3.79
CA ALA A 431 -1.04 14.74 3.90
C ALA A 431 0.01 15.61 3.17
N LEU A 432 1.10 15.02 2.68
CA LEU A 432 2.12 15.67 1.86
C LEU A 432 1.95 15.45 0.35
N ASN A 433 0.84 14.85 -0.09
CA ASN A 433 0.49 14.74 -1.50
C ASN A 433 -0.88 15.36 -1.79
N GLY A 434 -0.92 16.37 -2.66
CA GLY A 434 -2.16 17.06 -3.05
C GLY A 434 -2.46 16.97 -4.53
N LYS A 435 -1.71 16.16 -5.29
CA LYS A 435 -1.83 16.08 -6.76
C LYS A 435 -2.84 15.03 -7.18
N GLU A 436 -3.45 15.25 -8.35
CA GLU A 436 -4.16 14.19 -9.07
C GLU A 436 -3.19 13.06 -9.41
N GLN A 437 -3.62 11.82 -9.19
CA GLN A 437 -2.83 10.62 -9.47
C GLN A 437 -3.60 9.71 -10.41
N VAL A 438 -2.89 9.05 -11.34
CA VAL A 438 -3.50 8.00 -12.17
C VAL A 438 -3.74 6.76 -11.30
N LEU A 439 -4.97 6.27 -11.26
CA LEU A 439 -5.30 5.09 -10.48
C LEU A 439 -4.60 3.85 -11.09
N PRO A 440 -4.01 2.96 -10.27
CA PRO A 440 -3.34 1.75 -10.73
C PRO A 440 -4.32 0.65 -11.17
N PHE A 441 -5.62 0.93 -11.10
CA PHE A 441 -6.73 0.08 -11.51
C PHE A 441 -7.77 0.90 -12.29
N LYS A 442 -8.59 0.20 -13.09
CA LYS A 442 -9.69 0.82 -13.83
C LYS A 442 -10.91 0.95 -12.94
N VAL A 443 -11.67 2.03 -13.10
CA VAL A 443 -12.91 2.29 -12.38
C VAL A 443 -14.10 2.00 -13.28
N LEU A 444 -15.19 1.49 -12.70
CA LEU A 444 -16.43 1.26 -13.41
C LEU A 444 -17.08 2.61 -13.76
N SER A 445 -17.31 2.87 -15.04
CA SER A 445 -17.90 4.12 -15.52
C SER A 445 -19.00 3.85 -16.54
N LEU A 446 -20.01 4.71 -16.55
CA LEU A 446 -21.11 4.62 -17.49
C LEU A 446 -20.66 5.10 -18.89
N ASP A 447 -21.11 4.41 -19.94
CA ASP A 447 -20.87 4.77 -21.33
C ASP A 447 -22.19 4.88 -22.10
N GLN A 448 -22.18 5.68 -23.18
CA GLN A 448 -23.33 5.94 -24.05
C GLN A 448 -24.60 6.32 -23.27
N VAL A 449 -24.44 7.27 -22.33
CA VAL A 449 -25.51 7.72 -21.44
C VAL A 449 -26.70 8.23 -22.25
N ASN A 450 -27.92 7.93 -21.78
CA ASN A 450 -29.21 8.24 -22.40
C ASN A 450 -29.46 7.57 -23.77
N THR A 451 -28.84 6.41 -24.02
CA THR A 451 -29.07 5.59 -25.23
C THR A 451 -29.40 4.15 -24.87
N ASP A 452 -30.00 3.38 -25.79
CA ASP A 452 -30.22 1.93 -25.65
C ASP A 452 -28.93 1.09 -25.71
N ASN A 453 -27.77 1.71 -25.91
CA ASN A 453 -26.45 1.06 -25.84
C ASN A 453 -25.75 1.33 -24.49
N MET A 454 -26.44 1.93 -23.53
CA MET A 454 -25.87 2.30 -22.25
C MET A 454 -25.31 1.07 -21.52
N VAL A 455 -24.05 1.18 -21.08
CA VAL A 455 -23.30 0.07 -20.49
C VAL A 455 -22.27 0.56 -19.48
N TYR A 456 -21.97 -0.26 -18.48
CA TYR A 456 -20.84 -0.04 -17.60
C TYR A 456 -19.56 -0.64 -18.19
N SER A 457 -18.49 0.16 -18.26
CA SER A 457 -17.18 -0.28 -18.73
C SER A 457 -16.08 0.16 -17.76
N LEU A 458 -15.01 -0.63 -17.68
CA LEU A 458 -13.83 -0.31 -16.87
C LEU A 458 -12.95 0.69 -17.63
N LYS A 459 -12.86 1.92 -17.13
CA LYS A 459 -12.06 3.02 -17.72
C LYS A 459 -10.91 3.43 -16.80
N ALA A 460 -9.83 3.94 -17.39
CA ALA A 460 -8.77 4.56 -16.62
C ALA A 460 -9.31 5.83 -15.93
N ALA A 461 -8.96 6.04 -14.67
CA ALA A 461 -9.41 7.18 -13.90
C ALA A 461 -8.24 7.84 -13.15
N LYS A 462 -8.46 9.06 -12.68
CA LYS A 462 -7.55 9.78 -11.81
C LYS A 462 -8.21 10.06 -10.46
N SER A 463 -7.43 10.09 -9.39
CA SER A 463 -7.87 10.70 -8.13
C SER A 463 -8.00 12.21 -8.31
N GLN A 464 -8.91 12.82 -7.55
CA GLN A 464 -8.94 14.28 -7.42
C GLN A 464 -7.77 14.73 -6.53
N GLY A 465 -7.24 15.92 -6.80
CA GLY A 465 -6.28 16.58 -5.92
C GLY A 465 -6.95 17.08 -4.63
N ALA A 466 -6.13 17.49 -3.66
CA ALA A 466 -6.59 17.97 -2.36
C ALA A 466 -5.97 19.32 -1.99
N SER A 467 -6.52 19.96 -0.96
CA SER A 467 -6.15 21.31 -0.50
C SER A 467 -5.17 21.31 0.68
N ASN A 468 -4.32 20.30 0.74
CA ASN A 468 -3.42 19.97 1.85
C ASN A 468 -2.01 20.55 1.68
N LEU A 469 -1.59 20.90 0.46
CA LEU A 469 -0.28 21.48 0.21
C LEU A 469 -0.30 23.01 0.30
N PRO A 470 0.74 23.63 0.91
CA PRO A 470 0.86 25.08 0.88
C PRO A 470 1.12 25.53 -0.55
N SER A 471 0.56 26.68 -0.93
CA SER A 471 0.83 27.30 -2.23
C SER A 471 1.51 28.64 -2.06
N LEU A 472 2.42 28.99 -2.96
CA LEU A 472 3.04 30.31 -3.03
C LEU A 472 2.64 30.94 -4.36
N ASN A 473 1.96 32.09 -4.32
CA ASN A 473 1.40 32.74 -5.52
C ASN A 473 0.54 31.81 -6.40
N GLY A 474 -0.24 30.92 -5.76
CA GLY A 474 -1.13 29.97 -6.45
C GLY A 474 -0.44 28.69 -6.94
N VAL A 475 0.88 28.52 -6.74
CA VAL A 475 1.61 27.31 -7.12
C VAL A 475 1.87 26.44 -5.89
N PRO A 476 1.42 25.17 -5.84
CA PRO A 476 1.73 24.26 -4.75
C PRO A 476 3.23 24.06 -4.56
N VAL A 477 3.72 24.25 -3.34
CA VAL A 477 5.14 24.10 -3.00
C VAL A 477 5.40 22.68 -2.50
N GLN A 478 6.47 22.05 -2.98
CA GLN A 478 6.76 20.66 -2.65
C GLN A 478 7.42 20.52 -1.27
N PRO A 479 7.10 19.46 -0.50
CA PRO A 479 7.68 19.24 0.83
C PRO A 479 9.17 18.98 0.82
N HIS A 480 9.70 18.36 -0.25
CA HIS A 480 11.12 18.03 -0.38
C HIS A 480 12.04 19.27 -0.25
N ASP A 481 11.64 20.40 -0.84
CA ASP A 481 12.42 21.64 -0.81
C ASP A 481 12.55 22.22 0.61
N TYR A 482 11.73 21.74 1.56
CA TYR A 482 11.62 22.20 2.93
C TYR A 482 11.80 21.06 3.95
N LEU A 483 12.41 19.93 3.56
CA LEU A 483 12.63 18.77 4.44
C LEU A 483 13.32 19.15 5.76
N SER A 484 14.30 20.07 5.72
CA SER A 484 14.99 20.52 6.93
C SER A 484 14.05 21.19 7.93
N ASP A 485 13.06 21.93 7.46
CA ASP A 485 12.08 22.61 8.32
C ASP A 485 11.10 21.60 8.93
N ILE A 486 10.66 20.61 8.14
CA ILE A 486 9.82 19.50 8.63
C ILE A 486 10.57 18.73 9.73
N VAL A 487 11.84 18.35 9.47
CA VAL A 487 12.67 17.64 10.45
C VAL A 487 12.86 18.48 11.71
N ALA A 488 13.14 19.78 11.58
CA ALA A 488 13.33 20.67 12.71
C ALA A 488 12.08 20.76 13.59
N GLY A 489 10.89 20.93 13.00
CA GLY A 489 9.63 20.97 13.74
C GLY A 489 9.30 19.65 14.43
N PHE A 490 9.53 18.53 13.73
CA PHE A 490 9.36 17.20 14.31
C PHE A 490 10.27 16.97 15.52
N GLN A 491 11.55 17.28 15.37
CA GLN A 491 12.53 17.13 16.44
C GLN A 491 12.26 18.05 17.64
N ASP A 492 11.79 19.29 17.40
CA ASP A 492 11.44 20.23 18.47
C ASP A 492 10.24 19.71 19.29
N MET A 493 9.21 19.17 18.63
CA MET A 493 8.07 18.53 19.30
C MET A 493 8.49 17.30 20.12
N MET A 494 9.29 16.40 19.53
CA MET A 494 9.79 15.22 20.24
C MET A 494 10.68 15.61 21.44
N GLN A 495 11.51 16.64 21.28
CA GLN A 495 12.35 17.18 22.35
C GLN A 495 11.52 17.80 23.48
N PHE A 496 10.46 18.55 23.15
CA PHE A 496 9.53 19.10 24.13
C PHE A 496 8.92 18.00 25.01
N PHE A 497 8.49 16.89 24.41
CA PHE A 497 7.96 15.76 25.19
C PHE A 497 9.03 15.08 26.04
N LEU A 498 10.26 14.91 25.53
CA LEU A 498 11.38 14.36 26.30
C LEU A 498 11.66 15.16 27.58
N GLU A 499 11.55 16.49 27.51
CA GLU A 499 11.82 17.40 28.63
C GLU A 499 10.66 17.50 29.63
N ASN A 500 9.43 17.23 29.19
CA ASN A 500 8.21 17.45 29.97
C ASN A 500 7.44 16.16 30.32
N LYS A 501 8.04 14.97 30.11
CA LYS A 501 7.37 13.66 30.26
C LYS A 501 6.56 13.54 31.54
N GLU A 502 7.19 13.78 32.69
CA GLU A 502 6.57 13.59 34.00
C GLU A 502 5.34 14.48 34.16
N ARG A 503 5.41 15.74 33.73
CA ARG A 503 4.30 16.67 33.79
C ARG A 503 3.15 16.27 32.86
N ILE A 504 3.49 15.79 31.65
CA ILE A 504 2.51 15.38 30.64
C ILE A 504 1.72 14.14 31.08
N VAL A 505 2.40 13.13 31.65
CA VAL A 505 1.79 11.82 31.98
C VAL A 505 1.21 11.72 33.39
N ARG A 506 1.31 12.78 34.19
CA ARG A 506 0.69 12.86 35.52
C ARG A 506 -0.83 12.72 35.43
N ASP A 507 -1.44 12.19 36.49
CA ASP A 507 -2.91 11.99 36.54
C ASP A 507 -3.71 13.29 36.45
N ASP A 508 -3.15 14.40 36.94
CA ASP A 508 -3.65 15.77 36.83
C ASP A 508 -2.97 16.56 35.71
N GLY A 509 -2.18 15.89 34.86
CA GLY A 509 -1.44 16.48 33.75
C GLY A 509 -2.35 16.82 32.56
N PRO A 510 -1.81 17.49 31.53
CA PRO A 510 -2.58 17.94 30.36
C PRO A 510 -3.17 16.79 29.53
N LEU A 511 -2.64 15.57 29.61
CA LEU A 511 -3.26 14.41 28.96
C LEU A 511 -4.56 13.95 29.64
N SER A 512 -4.80 14.30 30.91
CA SER A 512 -6.02 13.90 31.63
C SER A 512 -7.30 14.40 30.94
N LEU A 513 -7.21 15.47 30.13
CA LEU A 513 -8.29 16.01 29.29
C LEU A 513 -8.90 14.97 28.34
N PHE A 514 -8.18 13.91 27.99
CA PHE A 514 -8.64 12.88 27.04
C PHE A 514 -9.32 11.68 27.71
N LYS A 515 -9.26 11.53 29.04
CA LYS A 515 -9.87 10.38 29.75
C LYS A 515 -11.39 10.39 29.56
N GLY A 516 -11.98 9.22 29.35
CA GLY A 516 -13.43 9.06 29.15
C GLY A 516 -13.97 9.57 27.81
N LEU A 517 -13.13 10.08 26.90
CA LEU A 517 -13.58 10.53 25.59
C LEU A 517 -13.71 9.37 24.61
N LYS A 518 -14.68 9.47 23.71
CA LYS A 518 -14.94 8.47 22.66
C LYS A 518 -14.11 8.77 21.41
N ILE A 519 -13.50 7.74 20.84
CA ILE A 519 -12.70 7.79 19.61
C ILE A 519 -13.14 6.69 18.64
N ARG A 520 -12.90 6.88 17.34
CA ARG A 520 -13.15 5.91 16.28
C ARG A 520 -11.99 4.93 16.15
N ILE A 521 -12.34 3.67 15.92
CA ILE A 521 -11.40 2.62 15.54
C ILE A 521 -11.62 2.26 14.07
N VAL A 522 -10.70 2.69 13.21
CA VAL A 522 -10.60 2.21 11.83
C VAL A 522 -10.04 0.77 11.85
N ALA A 523 -10.94 -0.21 11.87
CA ALA A 523 -10.58 -1.63 11.97
C ALA A 523 -9.98 -2.19 10.66
N ARG A 524 -10.44 -1.66 9.53
CA ARG A 524 -10.05 -2.02 8.17
C ARG A 524 -10.14 -0.78 7.30
N ALA A 525 -9.28 -0.67 6.31
CA ALA A 525 -9.30 0.44 5.35
C ALA A 525 -10.68 0.59 4.70
N THR A 526 -11.24 1.81 4.73
CA THR A 526 -12.56 2.16 4.20
C THR A 526 -12.76 1.67 2.78
N GLN A 527 -11.73 1.79 1.93
CA GLN A 527 -11.83 1.39 0.52
C GLN A 527 -12.21 -0.08 0.32
N GLN A 528 -11.82 -0.97 1.24
CA GLN A 528 -12.25 -2.37 1.15
C GLN A 528 -13.76 -2.50 1.32
N TYR A 529 -14.36 -1.74 2.23
CA TYR A 529 -15.81 -1.69 2.39
C TYR A 529 -16.50 -1.03 1.20
N SER A 530 -15.95 0.08 0.68
CA SER A 530 -16.49 0.77 -0.50
C SER A 530 -16.53 -0.14 -1.73
N HIS A 531 -15.51 -1.00 -1.92
CA HIS A 531 -15.55 -2.05 -2.96
C HIS A 531 -16.71 -3.04 -2.75
N PHE A 532 -16.92 -3.53 -1.52
CA PHE A 532 -18.04 -4.43 -1.22
C PHE A 532 -19.40 -3.75 -1.44
N LEU A 533 -19.54 -2.49 -1.05
CA LEU A 533 -20.75 -1.69 -1.28
C LEU A 533 -21.00 -1.46 -2.77
N LEU A 534 -19.96 -1.19 -3.56
CA LEU A 534 -20.07 -1.09 -5.01
C LEU A 534 -20.46 -2.43 -5.64
N GLU A 535 -19.76 -3.51 -5.32
CA GLU A 535 -20.07 -4.83 -5.88
C GLU A 535 -21.46 -5.33 -5.49
N SER A 536 -21.93 -5.00 -4.29
CA SER A 536 -23.30 -5.33 -3.84
C SER A 536 -24.40 -4.75 -4.74
N THR A 537 -24.09 -3.77 -5.61
CA THR A 537 -25.04 -3.20 -6.58
C THR A 537 -25.26 -4.06 -7.83
N HIS A 538 -24.57 -5.20 -7.95
CA HIS A 538 -24.82 -6.13 -9.05
C HIS A 538 -26.28 -6.61 -9.04
N PRO A 539 -26.96 -6.69 -10.21
CA PRO A 539 -28.37 -7.05 -10.29
C PRO A 539 -28.76 -8.35 -9.56
N ASP A 540 -27.92 -9.40 -9.62
CA ASP A 540 -28.17 -10.67 -8.91
C ASP A 540 -28.31 -10.49 -7.38
N TYR A 541 -27.48 -9.64 -6.77
CA TYR A 541 -27.57 -9.34 -5.33
C TYR A 541 -28.76 -8.44 -5.00
N MET A 542 -29.26 -7.71 -5.99
CA MET A 542 -30.42 -6.82 -5.87
C MET A 542 -31.76 -7.57 -5.95
N ARG A 543 -31.76 -8.85 -6.36
CA ARG A 543 -32.95 -9.71 -6.41
C ARG A 543 -33.17 -10.51 -5.13
N ASP A 544 -32.12 -11.12 -4.58
CA ASP A 544 -32.21 -12.00 -3.40
C ASP A 544 -31.08 -11.74 -2.39
N ALA A 545 -31.50 -11.47 -1.14
CA ALA A 545 -30.63 -11.15 -0.01
C ALA A 545 -29.66 -12.29 0.33
N ILE A 546 -29.98 -13.55 -0.01
CA ILE A 546 -29.08 -14.69 0.21
C ILE A 546 -27.81 -14.57 -0.63
N TYR A 547 -27.91 -14.12 -1.90
CA TYR A 547 -26.73 -13.91 -2.73
C TYR A 547 -25.90 -12.71 -2.23
N LEU A 548 -26.58 -11.65 -1.77
CA LEU A 548 -25.92 -10.51 -1.16
C LEU A 548 -25.15 -10.90 0.13
N GLU A 549 -25.77 -11.64 1.04
CA GLU A 549 -25.08 -12.10 2.25
C GLU A 549 -23.94 -13.07 1.91
N LYS A 550 -24.12 -13.92 0.89
CA LYS A 550 -23.04 -14.76 0.36
C LYS A 550 -21.85 -13.95 -0.17
N LEU A 551 -22.07 -12.75 -0.72
CA LEU A 551 -20.98 -11.82 -1.07
C LEU A 551 -20.21 -11.41 0.19
N PHE A 552 -20.92 -10.96 1.23
CA PHE A 552 -20.33 -10.47 2.47
C PHE A 552 -19.76 -11.56 3.40
N GLU A 553 -20.03 -12.84 3.17
CA GLU A 553 -19.29 -13.94 3.82
C GLU A 553 -17.77 -13.82 3.63
N ARG A 554 -17.32 -13.20 2.53
CA ARG A 554 -15.89 -12.95 2.27
C ARG A 554 -15.22 -12.08 3.34
N MET A 555 -15.99 -11.33 4.13
CA MET A 555 -15.48 -10.53 5.25
C MET A 555 -14.81 -11.40 6.32
N TRP A 556 -15.26 -12.66 6.48
CA TRP A 556 -14.70 -13.62 7.45
C TRP A 556 -13.29 -14.10 7.12
N TYR A 557 -12.78 -13.86 5.91
CA TYR A 557 -11.39 -14.20 5.57
C TYR A 557 -10.37 -13.23 6.12
N TYR A 558 -10.78 -12.00 6.46
CA TYR A 558 -9.83 -11.01 6.96
C TYR A 558 -9.21 -11.50 8.28
N PRO A 559 -7.89 -11.48 8.44
CA PRO A 559 -7.20 -12.25 9.47
C PRO A 559 -7.25 -11.57 10.84
N TYR A 560 -8.42 -11.09 11.31
CA TYR A 560 -8.54 -10.66 12.70
C TYR A 560 -8.29 -11.84 13.64
N LEU A 561 -7.47 -11.60 14.68
CA LEU A 561 -7.28 -12.53 15.78
C LEU A 561 -8.61 -12.76 16.51
N ASP A 562 -9.32 -11.67 16.82
CA ASP A 562 -10.67 -11.71 17.36
C ASP A 562 -11.71 -11.49 16.26
N LYS A 563 -12.39 -12.59 15.89
CA LYS A 563 -13.41 -12.61 14.82
C LYS A 563 -14.78 -12.04 15.24
N ARG A 564 -14.99 -11.68 16.52
CA ARG A 564 -16.27 -11.09 16.99
C ARG A 564 -16.68 -9.84 16.22
N ILE A 565 -15.70 -9.09 15.71
CA ILE A 565 -15.90 -7.85 14.95
C ILE A 565 -16.62 -8.06 13.61
N VAL A 566 -16.41 -9.21 12.94
CA VAL A 566 -16.80 -9.42 11.54
C VAL A 566 -18.31 -9.38 11.33
N LYS A 567 -19.10 -9.95 12.24
CA LYS A 567 -20.57 -9.92 12.13
C LYS A 567 -21.13 -8.50 12.17
N HIS A 568 -20.44 -7.60 12.88
CA HIS A 568 -20.82 -6.20 12.95
C HIS A 568 -20.42 -5.44 11.69
N GLU A 569 -19.27 -5.78 11.08
CA GLU A 569 -18.93 -5.29 9.72
C GLU A 569 -20.03 -5.67 8.71
N VAL A 570 -20.45 -6.95 8.70
CA VAL A 570 -21.50 -7.42 7.80
C VAL A 570 -22.84 -6.72 8.07
N ARG A 571 -23.21 -6.52 9.33
CA ARG A 571 -24.46 -5.85 9.72
C ARG A 571 -24.56 -4.42 9.18
N ASP A 572 -23.46 -3.65 9.23
CA ASP A 572 -23.43 -2.28 8.70
C ASP A 572 -23.46 -2.28 7.16
N LEU A 573 -22.72 -3.19 6.51
CA LEU A 573 -22.75 -3.35 5.06
C LEU A 573 -24.14 -3.71 4.52
N LEU A 574 -24.90 -4.53 5.25
CA LEU A 574 -26.31 -4.85 4.93
C LEU A 574 -27.25 -3.65 5.07
N GLN A 575 -26.83 -2.57 5.73
CA GLN A 575 -27.53 -1.27 5.77
C GLN A 575 -26.96 -0.26 4.77
N ARG A 576 -26.01 -0.71 3.94
CA ARG A 576 -25.22 0.09 2.99
C ARG A 576 -24.36 1.18 3.63
N ASP A 577 -23.97 1.01 4.89
CA ASP A 577 -23.03 1.89 5.56
C ASP A 577 -21.63 1.29 5.58
N VAL A 578 -20.63 2.16 5.65
CA VAL A 578 -19.27 1.75 6.00
C VAL A 578 -19.27 1.37 7.49
N PRO A 579 -18.73 0.19 7.87
CA PRO A 579 -18.69 -0.23 9.27
C PRO A 579 -18.04 0.78 10.19
N TYR A 580 -18.68 1.02 11.33
CA TYR A 580 -18.22 1.99 12.32
C TYR A 580 -17.95 1.32 13.66
N PHE A 581 -16.76 1.55 14.20
CA PHE A 581 -16.36 1.09 15.52
C PHE A 581 -15.78 2.24 16.33
N ALA A 582 -16.01 2.19 17.64
CA ALA A 582 -15.50 3.16 18.58
C ALA A 582 -14.96 2.50 19.84
N THR A 583 -14.16 3.25 20.60
CA THR A 583 -13.76 2.92 21.97
C THR A 583 -13.72 4.19 22.81
N PHE A 584 -13.57 4.04 24.12
CA PHE A 584 -13.20 5.15 24.99
C PHE A 584 -11.69 5.14 25.18
N VAL A 585 -11.07 6.32 25.22
CA VAL A 585 -9.61 6.48 25.27
C VAL A 585 -8.97 5.63 26.37
N ASP A 586 -9.60 5.54 27.54
CA ASP A 586 -9.16 4.79 28.72
C ASP A 586 -9.79 3.40 28.88
N SER A 587 -10.45 2.87 27.84
CA SER A 587 -11.09 1.55 27.84
C SER A 587 -10.37 0.52 26.95
N CYS A 588 -10.58 -0.77 27.27
CA CYS A 588 -10.13 -1.92 26.47
C CYS A 588 -11.27 -2.55 25.65
N HIS A 589 -12.47 -1.97 25.70
CA HIS A 589 -13.65 -2.48 25.01
C HIS A 589 -13.83 -1.84 23.64
N LEU A 590 -14.32 -2.60 22.68
CA LEU A 590 -14.75 -2.06 21.38
C LEU A 590 -16.27 -1.89 21.40
N TYR A 591 -16.79 -0.86 20.75
CA TYR A 591 -18.23 -0.64 20.55
C TYR A 591 -18.51 -0.61 19.06
N ASN A 592 -19.56 -1.31 18.65
CA ASN A 592 -20.00 -1.25 17.25
C ASN A 592 -20.85 -0.01 16.96
N SER A 593 -21.29 0.12 15.71
CA SER A 593 -22.15 1.19 15.20
C SER A 593 -23.46 1.39 15.97
N HIS A 594 -23.95 0.36 16.67
CA HIS A 594 -25.19 0.37 17.46
C HIS A 594 -24.94 0.62 18.96
N GLY A 595 -23.69 0.82 19.37
CA GLY A 595 -23.30 0.99 20.77
C GLY A 595 -23.23 -0.32 21.57
N GLU A 596 -23.33 -1.49 20.92
CA GLU A 596 -23.16 -2.77 21.60
C GLU A 596 -21.67 -2.98 21.93
N GLN A 597 -21.38 -3.37 23.16
CA GLN A 597 -20.03 -3.57 23.66
C GLN A 597 -19.49 -4.96 23.26
N ILE A 598 -18.25 -4.99 22.77
CA ILE A 598 -17.41 -6.17 22.62
C ILE A 598 -16.34 -6.10 23.72
N PRO A 599 -16.53 -6.84 24.83
CA PRO A 599 -15.65 -6.75 25.99
C PRO A 599 -14.25 -7.30 25.69
N ASP A 600 -13.26 -6.72 26.37
CA ASP A 600 -11.85 -7.12 26.34
C ASP A 600 -11.30 -7.37 24.93
N PHE A 601 -11.60 -6.46 24.01
CA PHE A 601 -11.15 -6.55 22.62
C PHE A 601 -9.67 -6.14 22.48
N PHE A 602 -9.26 -5.11 23.21
CA PHE A 602 -7.88 -4.65 23.29
C PHE A 602 -7.20 -5.16 24.56
N GLN A 603 -5.89 -5.36 24.50
CA GLN A 603 -5.09 -5.80 25.67
C GLN A 603 -4.75 -4.64 26.61
N GLU A 604 -4.64 -3.43 26.08
CA GLU A 604 -4.41 -2.19 26.82
C GLU A 604 -5.34 -1.10 26.29
N SER A 605 -5.51 0.00 27.01
CA SER A 605 -6.28 1.15 26.52
C SER A 605 -5.41 2.09 25.69
N GLY A 606 -6.04 2.90 24.83
CA GLY A 606 -5.31 3.87 23.99
C GLY A 606 -4.56 4.89 24.85
N TYR A 607 -5.18 5.29 25.97
CA TYR A 607 -4.58 6.13 27.01
C TYR A 607 -3.32 5.50 27.57
N GLN A 608 -3.39 4.23 28.01
CA GLN A 608 -2.25 3.56 28.62
C GLN A 608 -1.12 3.35 27.61
N LYS A 609 -1.44 3.03 26.35
CA LYS A 609 -0.46 2.90 25.26
C LYS A 609 0.30 4.21 25.04
N VAL A 610 -0.40 5.36 25.01
CA VAL A 610 0.22 6.69 24.87
C VAL A 610 1.05 7.07 26.10
N ILE A 611 0.55 6.81 27.31
CA ILE A 611 1.31 7.04 28.56
C ILE A 611 2.60 6.22 28.57
N ASN A 612 2.55 4.95 28.19
CA ASN A 612 3.72 4.07 28.11
C ASN A 612 4.71 4.57 27.06
N LYS A 613 4.22 4.97 25.87
CA LYS A 613 5.04 5.55 24.80
C LYS A 613 5.80 6.79 25.28
N ILE A 614 5.12 7.75 25.92
CA ILE A 614 5.75 9.00 26.39
C ILE A 614 6.73 8.74 27.53
N LYS A 615 6.40 7.86 28.49
CA LYS A 615 7.32 7.48 29.59
C LYS A 615 8.61 6.86 29.06
N ASN A 616 8.49 5.97 28.08
CA ASN A 616 9.60 5.23 27.50
C ASN A 616 10.29 5.96 26.35
N LEU A 617 9.85 7.16 25.97
CA LEU A 617 10.43 7.92 24.86
C LEU A 617 11.93 8.19 25.11
N THR A 618 12.82 7.82 24.19
CA THR A 618 14.27 8.04 24.34
C THR A 618 14.81 8.99 23.27
N ILE A 619 16.08 9.40 23.41
CA ILE A 619 16.79 10.14 22.36
C ILE A 619 16.92 9.25 21.12
N GLU A 620 17.20 7.96 21.32
CA GLU A 620 17.27 6.95 20.25
C GLU A 620 15.92 6.83 19.51
N GLU A 621 14.79 6.77 20.22
CA GLU A 621 13.46 6.75 19.59
C GLU A 621 13.21 8.04 18.78
N LYS A 622 13.64 9.21 19.29
CA LYS A 622 13.54 10.47 18.55
C LYS A 622 14.36 10.40 17.24
N GLU A 623 15.56 9.85 17.27
CA GLU A 623 16.42 9.70 16.10
C GLU A 623 15.83 8.70 15.10
N ASP A 624 15.35 7.54 15.58
CA ASP A 624 14.69 6.52 14.78
C ASP A 624 13.46 7.05 14.06
N GLN A 625 12.58 7.78 14.77
CA GLN A 625 11.38 8.37 14.15
C GLN A 625 11.73 9.52 13.20
N THR A 626 12.81 10.27 13.46
CA THR A 626 13.33 11.25 12.51
C THR A 626 13.78 10.57 11.22
N ASN A 627 14.46 9.42 11.33
CA ASN A 627 14.89 8.65 10.16
C ASN A 627 13.69 8.13 9.37
N TRP A 628 12.65 7.63 10.03
CA TRP A 628 11.40 7.24 9.36
C TRP A 628 10.75 8.40 8.60
N LEU A 629 10.72 9.59 9.19
CA LEU A 629 10.20 10.78 8.55
C LEU A 629 10.99 11.16 7.29
N ILE A 630 12.31 11.20 7.40
CA ILE A 630 13.19 11.52 6.26
C ILE A 630 13.02 10.48 5.16
N LEU A 631 13.03 9.20 5.52
CA LEU A 631 12.86 8.08 4.59
C LEU A 631 11.55 8.11 3.83
N SER A 632 10.46 8.48 4.50
CA SER A 632 9.15 8.56 3.86
C SER A 632 9.12 9.70 2.82
N ILE A 633 9.63 10.88 3.17
CA ILE A 633 9.61 12.05 2.27
C ILE A 633 10.58 11.87 1.10
N GLU A 634 11.80 11.41 1.37
CA GLU A 634 12.83 11.19 0.35
C GLU A 634 12.61 9.89 -0.44
N GLY A 635 11.87 8.95 0.15
CA GLY A 635 11.32 7.75 -0.49
C GLY A 635 10.66 8.09 -1.82
N ASN A 636 9.72 9.03 -1.78
CA ASN A 636 8.93 9.42 -2.94
C ASN A 636 9.67 10.31 -3.96
N ARG A 637 11.01 10.32 -3.95
CA ARG A 637 11.84 10.97 -4.96
C ARG A 637 12.35 9.98 -6.00
N ASP A 638 12.53 10.45 -7.23
CA ASP A 638 13.30 9.76 -8.24
C ASP A 638 14.71 9.40 -7.71
N ALA A 639 15.00 8.10 -7.62
CA ALA A 639 16.26 7.47 -7.24
C ALA A 639 17.36 7.61 -8.31
N ASN A 640 17.29 8.64 -9.17
CA ASN A 640 18.28 8.92 -10.18
C ASN A 640 19.63 9.29 -9.55
N PHE A 641 20.48 8.28 -9.34
CA PHE A 641 21.81 8.44 -8.76
C PHE A 641 22.86 8.66 -9.86
N GLU A 642 23.55 9.80 -9.84
CA GLU A 642 24.69 10.06 -10.73
C GLU A 642 26.02 9.81 -10.00
N ILE A 643 26.80 8.88 -10.53
CA ILE A 643 28.19 8.64 -10.08
C ILE A 643 29.08 9.77 -10.58
N LYS A 644 29.71 10.48 -9.65
CA LYS A 644 30.57 11.64 -9.89
C LYS A 644 31.95 11.41 -9.30
N LYS A 645 32.95 12.08 -9.88
CA LYS A 645 34.29 12.13 -9.33
C LYS A 645 34.26 12.88 -7.99
N ALA A 646 34.79 12.25 -6.95
CA ALA A 646 34.98 12.82 -5.63
C ALA A 646 36.45 13.18 -5.38
N LYS A 647 36.70 14.02 -4.36
CA LYS A 647 38.06 14.32 -3.91
C LYS A 647 38.55 13.14 -3.06
N ALA A 648 39.64 12.52 -3.47
CA ALA A 648 40.36 11.56 -2.63
C ALA A 648 41.11 12.30 -1.50
N HIS A 649 41.25 11.64 -0.34
CA HIS A 649 42.07 12.17 0.76
C HIS A 649 43.56 12.13 0.40
N ASN A 650 44.32 13.13 0.85
CA ASN A 650 45.78 13.13 0.77
C ASN A 650 46.37 12.20 1.84
N LEU A 651 46.27 10.90 1.61
CA LEU A 651 46.81 9.87 2.49
C LEU A 651 48.26 9.55 2.12
N SER A 652 49.07 9.20 3.13
CA SER A 652 50.41 8.68 2.87
C SER A 652 50.32 7.40 2.02
N PRO A 653 51.07 7.32 0.90
CA PRO A 653 51.14 6.12 0.07
C PRO A 653 51.99 5.00 0.70
N LYS A 654 52.51 5.20 1.92
CA LYS A 654 53.24 4.16 2.64
C LYS A 654 52.32 3.00 3.02
N PRO A 655 52.85 1.77 3.11
CA PRO A 655 52.13 0.63 3.67
C PRO A 655 51.49 0.97 5.02
N PHE A 656 50.28 0.47 5.24
CA PHE A 656 49.53 0.62 6.48
C PHE A 656 49.08 -0.76 6.97
N ASN A 657 48.60 -0.85 8.22
CA ASN A 657 48.07 -2.11 8.75
C ASN A 657 46.69 -2.42 8.16
N TYR A 658 46.65 -2.75 6.87
CA TYR A 658 45.41 -3.06 6.16
C TYR A 658 44.69 -4.26 6.76
N LYS A 659 45.41 -5.20 7.39
CA LYS A 659 44.80 -6.39 8.01
C LYS A 659 43.90 -6.03 9.18
N GLU A 660 44.36 -5.14 10.04
CA GLU A 660 43.60 -4.70 11.22
C GLU A 660 42.55 -3.67 10.82
N SER A 661 42.93 -2.62 10.07
CA SER A 661 42.00 -1.55 9.70
C SER A 661 40.79 -2.03 8.89
N PHE A 662 40.98 -3.00 7.98
CA PHE A 662 39.87 -3.54 7.19
C PHE A 662 38.96 -4.44 8.02
N LEU A 663 39.54 -5.22 8.94
CA LEU A 663 38.76 -6.07 9.83
C LEU A 663 37.94 -5.23 10.82
N GLU A 664 38.54 -4.21 11.42
CA GLU A 664 37.85 -3.29 12.35
C GLU A 664 36.65 -2.61 11.69
N GLU A 665 36.82 -2.10 10.46
CA GLU A 665 35.71 -1.45 9.77
C GLU A 665 34.65 -2.45 9.32
N ALA A 666 35.03 -3.65 8.86
CA ALA A 666 34.07 -4.72 8.59
C ALA A 666 33.30 -5.14 9.85
N LYS A 667 33.95 -5.18 11.02
CA LYS A 667 33.28 -5.43 12.31
C LYS A 667 32.25 -4.36 12.65
N LYS A 668 32.56 -3.07 12.46
CA LYS A 668 31.58 -1.98 12.68
C LYS A 668 30.34 -2.15 11.82
N ILE A 669 30.51 -2.51 10.54
CA ILE A 669 29.39 -2.80 9.64
C ILE A 669 28.59 -4.00 10.15
N GLY A 670 29.27 -5.08 10.57
CA GLY A 670 28.63 -6.25 11.17
C GLY A 670 27.84 -5.91 12.44
N ASP A 671 28.40 -5.05 13.30
CA ASP A 671 27.75 -4.60 14.53
C ASP A 671 26.48 -3.81 14.25
N ILE A 672 26.53 -2.88 13.28
CA ILE A 672 25.35 -2.12 12.81
C ILE A 672 24.26 -3.08 12.31
N LEU A 673 24.63 -4.14 11.56
CA LEU A 673 23.67 -5.11 11.06
C LEU A 673 23.08 -5.95 12.20
N VAL A 674 23.87 -6.43 13.14
CA VAL A 674 23.36 -7.21 14.28
C VAL A 674 22.43 -6.35 15.15
N GLU A 675 22.79 -5.09 15.40
CA GLU A 675 21.99 -4.15 16.20
C GLU A 675 20.64 -3.81 15.54
N LYS A 676 20.63 -3.60 14.23
CA LYS A 676 19.40 -3.28 13.48
C LYS A 676 18.50 -4.48 13.16
N ALA A 677 18.96 -5.71 13.44
CA ALA A 677 18.22 -6.92 13.12
C ALA A 677 16.96 -7.05 13.99
N THR A 678 15.82 -7.33 13.35
CA THR A 678 14.59 -7.69 14.05
C THR A 678 14.41 -9.20 14.00
N PHE A 679 14.29 -9.83 15.18
CA PHE A 679 14.15 -11.27 15.32
C PHE A 679 12.69 -11.69 15.59
N SER A 680 12.31 -12.89 15.13
CA SER A 680 11.16 -13.62 15.68
C SER A 680 11.36 -13.92 17.17
N ASP A 681 10.29 -14.26 17.91
CA ASP A 681 10.37 -14.47 19.36
C ASP A 681 11.25 -15.68 19.69
N ASP A 682 11.22 -16.70 18.84
CA ASP A 682 12.09 -17.88 18.90
C ASP A 682 13.52 -17.64 18.36
N LYS A 683 13.81 -16.43 17.87
CA LYS A 683 15.07 -16.01 17.23
C LYS A 683 15.50 -16.83 16.01
N GLN A 684 14.61 -17.64 15.42
CA GLN A 684 14.93 -18.45 14.24
C GLN A 684 14.92 -17.63 12.95
N ASN A 685 14.21 -16.50 12.93
CA ASN A 685 14.09 -15.63 11.76
C ASN A 685 14.61 -14.23 12.10
N ALA A 686 15.38 -13.65 11.20
CA ALA A 686 15.84 -12.26 11.28
C ALA A 686 15.58 -11.51 9.97
N SER A 687 15.25 -10.23 10.08
CA SER A 687 15.12 -9.34 8.93
C SER A 687 15.48 -7.91 9.32
N TRP A 688 15.71 -7.07 8.32
CA TRP A 688 15.94 -5.64 8.47
C TRP A 688 14.96 -4.84 7.64
N LEU A 689 14.81 -3.58 7.99
CA LEU A 689 14.27 -2.58 7.08
C LEU A 689 15.40 -2.12 6.17
N ASN A 690 15.16 -2.15 4.87
CA ASN A 690 16.11 -1.68 3.88
C ASN A 690 15.48 -0.60 3.02
N VAL A 691 16.34 0.30 2.55
CA VAL A 691 15.99 1.24 1.50
C VAL A 691 16.20 0.52 0.16
N ASN A 692 15.10 0.38 -0.58
CA ASN A 692 15.06 -0.28 -1.87
C ASN A 692 14.64 0.74 -2.94
N ILE A 693 14.87 0.41 -4.21
CA ILE A 693 14.40 1.19 -5.36
C ILE A 693 13.31 0.39 -6.08
N LEU A 694 12.15 1.02 -6.32
CA LEU A 694 11.06 0.47 -7.11
C LEU A 694 10.53 1.56 -8.05
N ASN A 695 10.47 1.27 -9.35
CA ASN A 695 10.04 2.22 -10.38
C ASN A 695 10.79 3.57 -10.30
N ASP A 696 12.11 3.50 -10.17
CA ASP A 696 12.98 4.66 -9.99
C ASP A 696 12.65 5.51 -8.76
N HIS A 697 11.92 5.01 -7.75
CA HIS A 697 11.67 5.72 -6.49
C HIS A 697 12.22 4.94 -5.30
N TRP A 698 12.64 5.65 -4.26
CA TRP A 698 13.06 5.03 -3.02
C TRP A 698 11.85 4.52 -2.22
N PHE A 699 11.98 3.41 -1.52
CA PHE A 699 10.99 3.01 -0.54
C PHE A 699 11.61 2.16 0.55
N VAL A 700 11.02 2.20 1.74
CA VAL A 700 11.46 1.39 2.88
C VAL A 700 10.54 0.20 3.03
N SER A 701 11.13 -0.99 3.03
CA SER A 701 10.42 -2.21 3.33
C SER A 701 11.32 -3.21 4.05
N PRO A 702 10.74 -4.23 4.70
CA PRO A 702 11.51 -5.40 5.10
C PRO A 702 12.32 -5.95 3.91
N MET A 703 13.55 -6.39 4.19
CA MET A 703 14.40 -7.06 3.21
C MET A 703 13.73 -8.34 2.72
N LYS A 704 13.89 -8.60 1.42
CA LYS A 704 13.45 -9.84 0.77
C LYS A 704 14.62 -10.82 0.64
N GLN A 705 14.38 -11.99 0.04
CA GLN A 705 15.35 -13.08 -0.05
C GLN A 705 16.62 -12.81 -0.91
N SER A 706 16.57 -11.81 -1.79
CA SER A 706 17.58 -11.42 -2.79
C SER A 706 19.04 -11.49 -2.30
N LEU A 707 19.97 -11.93 -3.17
CA LEU A 707 21.41 -11.83 -2.92
C LEU A 707 21.92 -10.40 -3.14
N TYR A 708 21.28 -9.66 -4.06
CA TYR A 708 21.73 -8.35 -4.49
C TYR A 708 21.57 -7.29 -3.37
N ASP A 709 20.36 -7.14 -2.87
CA ASP A 709 19.94 -6.12 -1.90
C ASP A 709 19.16 -6.72 -0.72
N GLY A 710 19.10 -8.05 -0.62
CA GLY A 710 18.27 -8.79 0.33
C GLY A 710 19.04 -9.53 1.42
N LEU A 711 18.27 -10.37 2.12
CA LEU A 711 18.66 -11.14 3.30
C LEU A 711 19.84 -12.07 3.04
N SER A 712 19.85 -12.78 1.90
CA SER A 712 20.91 -13.75 1.62
C SER A 712 22.27 -13.07 1.40
N GLY A 713 22.27 -11.86 0.85
CA GLY A 713 23.50 -11.06 0.71
C GLY A 713 24.07 -10.60 2.05
N VAL A 714 23.22 -10.08 2.94
CA VAL A 714 23.63 -9.70 4.31
C VAL A 714 24.11 -10.92 5.10
N ALA A 715 23.39 -12.04 5.01
CA ALA A 715 23.76 -13.27 5.68
C ALA A 715 25.12 -13.79 5.21
N LEU A 716 25.41 -13.72 3.90
CA LEU A 716 26.70 -14.12 3.34
C LEU A 716 27.85 -13.27 3.88
N PHE A 717 27.67 -11.96 4.00
CA PHE A 717 28.66 -11.09 4.62
C PHE A 717 28.91 -11.48 6.09
N LEU A 718 27.85 -11.66 6.88
CA LEU A 718 27.96 -12.02 8.30
C LEU A 718 28.61 -13.40 8.51
N LEU A 719 28.35 -14.37 7.63
CA LEU A 719 29.02 -15.67 7.63
C LEU A 719 30.54 -15.52 7.47
N TYR A 720 30.99 -14.73 6.49
CA TYR A 720 32.43 -14.49 6.26
C TYR A 720 33.05 -13.60 7.33
N LEU A 721 32.30 -12.67 7.92
CA LEU A 721 32.75 -11.90 9.07
C LEU A 721 32.97 -12.81 10.28
N GLN A 722 32.06 -13.74 10.55
CA GLN A 722 32.26 -14.74 11.60
C GLN A 722 33.51 -15.60 11.31
N LYS A 723 33.73 -16.06 10.08
CA LYS A 723 34.94 -16.83 9.72
C LYS A 723 36.24 -16.09 10.06
N GLU A 724 36.25 -14.76 9.94
CA GLU A 724 37.45 -13.94 10.17
C GLU A 724 37.57 -13.39 11.61
N THR A 725 36.50 -13.42 12.40
CA THR A 725 36.46 -12.87 13.78
C THR A 725 36.27 -13.94 14.86
N ASN A 726 35.69 -15.08 14.51
CA ASN A 726 35.25 -16.15 15.41
C ASN A 726 34.23 -15.68 16.47
N GLU A 727 33.39 -14.69 16.14
CA GLU A 727 32.31 -14.20 17.01
C GLU A 727 30.95 -14.79 16.62
N ASP A 728 30.35 -15.57 17.53
CA ASP A 728 29.13 -16.35 17.25
C ASP A 728 27.89 -15.51 16.92
N ARG A 729 27.78 -14.29 17.49
CA ARG A 729 26.65 -13.38 17.23
C ARG A 729 26.43 -13.08 15.74
N TYR A 730 27.51 -13.04 14.96
CA TYR A 730 27.41 -12.82 13.52
C TYR A 730 26.85 -14.06 12.81
N LEU A 731 27.26 -15.27 13.23
CA LEU A 731 26.77 -16.53 12.66
C LEU A 731 25.32 -16.81 13.05
N GLU A 732 24.92 -16.54 14.29
CA GLU A 732 23.54 -16.64 14.75
C GLU A 732 22.61 -15.76 13.90
N THR A 733 23.00 -14.49 13.71
CA THR A 733 22.26 -13.53 12.87
C THR A 733 22.24 -13.97 11.41
N ALA A 734 23.36 -14.47 10.89
CA ALA A 734 23.47 -14.97 9.52
C ALA A 734 22.53 -16.17 9.27
N HIS A 735 22.47 -17.13 10.20
CA HIS A 735 21.56 -18.27 10.09
C HIS A 735 20.10 -17.84 10.16
N ALA A 736 19.74 -16.91 11.06
CA ALA A 736 18.38 -16.40 11.18
C ALA A 736 17.93 -15.62 9.93
N ALA A 737 18.85 -14.88 9.30
CA ALA A 737 18.59 -14.20 8.04
C ALA A 737 18.41 -15.17 6.86
N MET A 738 19.22 -16.24 6.80
CA MET A 738 19.04 -17.29 5.80
C MET A 738 17.73 -18.05 5.96
N GLN A 739 17.30 -18.30 7.20
CA GLN A 739 16.00 -18.89 7.49
C GLN A 739 14.85 -18.05 6.93
N SER A 740 14.87 -16.74 7.23
CA SER A 740 13.93 -15.78 6.62
C SER A 740 14.02 -15.77 5.10
N ALA A 741 15.22 -15.84 4.51
CA ALA A 741 15.39 -15.81 3.05
C ALA A 741 14.78 -17.04 2.35
N MET A 742 14.71 -18.19 3.01
CA MET A 742 14.11 -19.41 2.45
C MET A 742 12.58 -19.41 2.50
N HIS A 743 11.94 -18.50 3.25
CA HIS A 743 10.50 -18.52 3.52
C HIS A 743 9.81 -17.12 3.50
N PRO A 744 8.69 -16.94 2.77
CA PRO A 744 8.10 -17.88 1.82
C PRO A 744 8.88 -17.92 0.49
N PHE A 745 9.02 -19.12 -0.08
CA PHE A 745 9.49 -19.32 -1.45
C PHE A 745 8.41 -18.85 -2.44
N VAL A 746 8.32 -17.54 -2.66
CA VAL A 746 7.33 -16.94 -3.57
C VAL A 746 7.90 -16.88 -4.98
N HIS A 747 7.31 -17.69 -5.85
CA HIS A 747 7.66 -17.78 -7.25
C HIS A 747 7.50 -16.42 -7.96
N SER A 748 8.61 -15.90 -8.49
CA SER A 748 8.63 -14.67 -9.29
C SER A 748 8.50 -15.02 -10.78
N LYS A 749 7.27 -14.94 -11.32
CA LYS A 749 7.01 -15.33 -12.71
C LYS A 749 7.84 -14.47 -13.69
N GLY A 750 8.55 -15.11 -14.61
CA GLY A 750 9.32 -14.40 -15.64
C GLY A 750 10.73 -13.94 -15.22
N LEU A 751 11.18 -14.26 -14.00
CA LEU A 751 12.50 -13.89 -13.47
C LEU A 751 13.18 -15.12 -12.86
N VAL A 752 14.26 -15.60 -13.50
CA VAL A 752 15.08 -16.71 -13.01
C VAL A 752 16.52 -16.21 -12.83
N SER A 753 16.84 -15.74 -11.63
CA SER A 753 18.10 -15.04 -11.35
C SER A 753 18.86 -15.64 -10.17
N THR A 754 20.19 -15.56 -10.24
CA THR A 754 21.09 -15.86 -9.11
C THR A 754 21.22 -14.67 -8.14
N PHE A 755 20.87 -13.46 -8.57
CA PHE A 755 20.98 -12.25 -7.76
C PHE A 755 19.65 -11.79 -7.17
N PHE A 756 18.55 -12.02 -7.88
CA PHE A 756 17.20 -11.61 -7.50
C PHE A 756 16.23 -12.78 -7.38
N GLY A 757 15.10 -12.55 -6.71
CA GLY A 757 14.02 -13.52 -6.61
C GLY A 757 14.33 -14.71 -5.70
N ASP A 758 13.48 -15.72 -5.78
CA ASP A 758 13.44 -16.90 -4.92
C ASP A 758 14.66 -17.83 -5.08
N LEU A 759 15.26 -17.88 -6.26
CA LEU A 759 16.42 -18.74 -6.54
C LEU A 759 17.77 -18.10 -6.16
N SER A 760 17.81 -16.79 -5.89
CA SER A 760 19.04 -16.09 -5.52
C SER A 760 19.69 -16.58 -4.22
N VAL A 761 18.89 -17.19 -3.34
CA VAL A 761 19.31 -17.73 -2.04
C VAL A 761 20.30 -18.89 -2.20
N ILE A 762 20.25 -19.61 -3.33
CA ILE A 762 21.01 -20.85 -3.56
C ILE A 762 22.52 -20.58 -3.55
N TYR A 763 22.97 -19.46 -4.14
CA TYR A 763 24.39 -19.11 -4.13
C TYR A 763 24.89 -18.96 -2.70
N ALA A 764 24.20 -18.17 -1.86
CA ALA A 764 24.57 -18.03 -0.45
C ALA A 764 24.54 -19.39 0.28
N LEU A 765 23.51 -20.21 0.06
CA LEU A 765 23.41 -21.55 0.68
C LEU A 765 24.60 -22.46 0.35
N LEU A 766 25.19 -22.34 -0.84
CA LEU A 766 26.41 -23.08 -1.19
C LEU A 766 27.57 -22.75 -0.24
N HIS A 767 27.75 -21.45 0.06
CA HIS A 767 28.76 -20.99 1.02
C HIS A 767 28.44 -21.42 2.45
N PHE A 768 27.17 -21.36 2.86
CA PHE A 768 26.73 -21.89 4.15
C PHE A 768 26.99 -23.39 4.25
N GLN A 769 26.70 -24.18 3.21
CA GLN A 769 26.92 -25.62 3.21
C GLN A 769 28.41 -25.98 3.37
N LYS A 770 29.32 -25.13 2.88
CA LYS A 770 30.76 -25.32 3.06
C LYS A 770 31.26 -24.93 4.45
N LEU A 771 30.76 -23.82 5.01
CA LEU A 771 31.32 -23.20 6.22
C LEU A 771 30.54 -23.52 7.51
N SER A 772 29.21 -23.69 7.43
CA SER A 772 28.30 -23.99 8.53
C SER A 772 27.08 -24.79 8.04
N PRO A 773 27.25 -26.08 7.69
CA PRO A 773 26.22 -26.90 7.06
C PRO A 773 25.02 -27.17 7.97
N LYS A 774 23.82 -27.22 7.38
CA LYS A 774 22.59 -27.70 8.01
C LYS A 774 21.75 -28.52 7.02
N ASP A 775 21.01 -29.52 7.51
CA ASP A 775 20.21 -30.41 6.66
C ASP A 775 19.11 -29.68 5.89
N GLU A 776 18.52 -28.65 6.50
CA GLU A 776 17.50 -27.79 5.90
C GLU A 776 18.02 -27.01 4.67
N TYR A 777 19.27 -26.57 4.69
CA TYR A 777 19.90 -25.87 3.57
C TYR A 777 20.09 -26.79 2.38
N ARG A 778 20.56 -28.02 2.64
CA ARG A 778 20.65 -29.06 1.62
C ARG A 778 19.27 -29.40 1.05
N ALA A 779 18.27 -29.61 1.90
CA ALA A 779 16.91 -29.93 1.46
C ALA A 779 16.31 -28.81 0.59
N PHE A 780 16.59 -27.55 0.91
CA PHE A 780 16.17 -26.41 0.09
C PHE A 780 16.85 -26.41 -1.29
N VAL A 781 18.18 -26.62 -1.35
CA VAL A 781 18.92 -26.68 -2.62
C VAL A 781 18.40 -27.82 -3.52
N GLU A 782 18.12 -29.00 -2.96
CA GLU A 782 17.52 -30.12 -3.69
C GLU A 782 16.12 -29.78 -4.23
N LYS A 783 15.27 -29.12 -3.44
CA LYS A 783 13.97 -28.66 -3.90
C LYS A 783 14.11 -27.62 -5.03
N ALA A 784 15.05 -26.69 -4.90
CA ALA A 784 15.29 -25.65 -5.87
C ALA A 784 15.85 -26.18 -7.20
N LYS A 785 16.58 -27.30 -7.18
CA LYS A 785 17.07 -28.00 -8.39
C LYS A 785 15.92 -28.38 -9.34
N SER A 786 14.81 -28.90 -8.81
CA SER A 786 13.62 -29.20 -9.61
C SER A 786 12.99 -27.93 -10.20
N ALA A 787 12.92 -26.85 -9.41
CA ALA A 787 12.39 -25.57 -9.86
C ALA A 787 13.26 -24.95 -10.98
N LEU A 788 14.59 -25.01 -10.88
CA LEU A 788 15.51 -24.57 -11.93
C LEU A 788 15.24 -25.30 -13.24
N ARG A 789 15.04 -26.63 -13.21
CA ARG A 789 14.75 -27.40 -14.42
C ARG A 789 13.41 -27.02 -15.08
N GLN A 790 12.37 -26.74 -14.28
CA GLN A 790 11.02 -26.48 -14.78
C GLN A 790 10.84 -25.06 -15.33
N ARG A 791 11.69 -24.11 -14.92
CA ARG A 791 11.48 -22.67 -15.16
C ARG A 791 12.35 -22.10 -16.28
N VAL A 792 13.06 -22.93 -17.04
CA VAL A 792 13.90 -22.47 -18.16
C VAL A 792 13.10 -21.62 -19.15
N ASP A 793 11.95 -22.15 -19.61
CA ASP A 793 11.09 -21.48 -20.59
C ASP A 793 10.33 -20.26 -20.04
N GLU A 794 10.32 -20.10 -18.72
CA GLU A 794 9.75 -18.92 -18.07
C GLU A 794 10.71 -17.74 -18.05
N ASP A 795 12.02 -17.98 -18.22
CA ASP A 795 13.02 -16.93 -18.12
C ASP A 795 12.96 -15.98 -19.33
N LEU A 796 12.67 -14.72 -19.07
CA LEU A 796 12.58 -13.66 -20.09
C LEU A 796 13.79 -12.72 -20.06
N GLU A 797 14.76 -12.99 -19.18
CA GLU A 797 16.02 -12.26 -19.06
C GLU A 797 17.18 -13.21 -19.37
N PHE A 798 18.24 -12.72 -20.00
CA PHE A 798 19.33 -13.60 -20.47
C PHE A 798 20.67 -13.28 -19.81
N ASP A 799 20.77 -12.12 -19.19
CA ASP A 799 22.03 -11.57 -18.70
C ASP A 799 22.50 -12.16 -17.36
N LEU A 800 23.67 -11.70 -16.89
CA LEU A 800 24.29 -12.22 -15.67
C LEU A 800 23.45 -11.91 -14.43
N LEU A 801 22.91 -10.69 -14.34
CA LEU A 801 22.27 -10.20 -13.12
C LEU A 801 20.83 -10.69 -12.99
N SER A 802 20.06 -10.63 -14.07
CA SER A 802 18.62 -10.86 -14.08
C SER A 802 18.21 -12.20 -14.66
N GLY A 803 19.10 -12.95 -15.31
CA GLY A 803 18.68 -14.11 -16.10
C GLY A 803 19.65 -15.29 -16.16
N SER A 804 19.46 -16.06 -17.24
CA SER A 804 20.09 -17.35 -17.49
C SER A 804 21.61 -17.40 -17.35
N ALA A 805 22.36 -16.37 -17.74
CA ALA A 805 23.83 -16.40 -17.64
C ALA A 805 24.32 -16.48 -16.18
N GLY A 806 23.62 -15.83 -15.24
CA GLY A 806 23.90 -16.00 -13.81
C GLY A 806 23.64 -17.42 -13.33
N ILE A 807 22.51 -18.00 -13.76
CA ILE A 807 22.11 -19.37 -13.40
C ILE A 807 23.12 -20.41 -13.93
N VAL A 808 23.67 -20.21 -15.14
CA VAL A 808 24.74 -21.07 -15.66
C VAL A 808 25.95 -21.09 -14.72
N HIS A 809 26.39 -19.94 -14.21
CA HIS A 809 27.47 -19.89 -13.22
C HIS A 809 27.10 -20.59 -11.91
N LEU A 810 25.87 -20.40 -11.42
CA LEU A 810 25.38 -21.05 -10.22
C LEU A 810 25.37 -22.58 -10.35
N LEU A 811 24.85 -23.10 -11.46
CA LEU A 811 24.78 -24.55 -11.73
C LEU A 811 26.17 -25.17 -11.86
N LEU A 812 27.11 -24.46 -12.48
CA LEU A 812 28.51 -24.91 -12.55
C LEU A 812 29.17 -24.91 -11.15
N ASN A 813 28.89 -23.93 -10.31
CA ASN A 813 29.37 -23.94 -8.91
C ASN A 813 28.77 -25.10 -8.10
N LEU A 814 27.49 -25.39 -8.29
CA LEU A 814 26.81 -26.53 -7.66
C LEU A 814 27.40 -27.87 -8.11
N TYR A 815 27.65 -28.03 -9.41
CA TYR A 815 28.33 -29.21 -9.94
C TYR A 815 29.74 -29.36 -9.35
N GLU A 816 30.55 -28.30 -9.33
CA GLU A 816 31.89 -28.32 -8.74
C GLU A 816 31.89 -28.66 -7.24
N PHE A 817 30.81 -28.32 -6.52
CA PHE A 817 30.68 -28.59 -5.08
C PHE A 817 30.13 -29.98 -4.76
N THR A 818 29.21 -30.49 -5.59
CA THR A 818 28.46 -31.74 -5.32
C THR A 818 28.88 -32.92 -6.16
N GLU A 819 29.57 -32.67 -7.29
CA GLU A 819 29.84 -33.63 -8.36
C GLU A 819 28.58 -34.26 -9.00
N ASP A 820 27.39 -33.69 -8.75
CA ASP A 820 26.13 -34.18 -9.30
C ASP A 820 25.94 -33.72 -10.76
N THR A 821 26.00 -34.68 -11.68
CA THR A 821 25.92 -34.44 -13.12
C THR A 821 24.56 -33.90 -13.58
N GLU A 822 23.49 -34.03 -12.79
CA GLU A 822 22.20 -33.44 -13.16
C GLU A 822 22.26 -31.91 -13.20
N TYR A 823 23.14 -31.27 -12.43
CA TYR A 823 23.36 -29.83 -12.56
C TYR A 823 23.94 -29.44 -13.93
N LEU A 824 24.77 -30.31 -14.55
CA LEU A 824 25.25 -30.10 -15.91
C LEU A 824 24.12 -30.27 -16.94
N GLU A 825 23.21 -31.21 -16.73
CA GLU A 825 22.03 -31.37 -17.59
C GLU A 825 21.13 -30.14 -17.54
N ILE A 826 20.86 -29.60 -16.33
CA ILE A 826 20.04 -28.40 -16.18
C ILE A 826 20.78 -27.19 -16.79
N MET A 827 22.09 -27.07 -16.57
CA MET A 827 22.91 -26.02 -17.16
C MET A 827 22.86 -26.05 -18.70
N HIS A 828 22.87 -27.25 -19.29
CA HIS A 828 22.72 -27.41 -20.73
C HIS A 828 21.40 -26.78 -21.22
N LEU A 829 20.29 -26.95 -20.50
CA LEU A 829 19.00 -26.34 -20.86
C LEU A 829 19.08 -24.81 -20.87
N TYR A 830 19.70 -24.21 -19.86
CA TYR A 830 19.90 -22.75 -19.81
C TYR A 830 20.84 -22.24 -20.92
N CYS A 831 21.90 -22.98 -21.25
CA CYS A 831 22.76 -22.63 -22.39
C CYS A 831 22.01 -22.72 -23.73
N GLN A 832 21.16 -23.73 -23.92
CA GLN A 832 20.30 -23.83 -25.12
C GLN A 832 19.28 -22.68 -25.17
N HIS A 833 18.69 -22.31 -24.04
CA HIS A 833 17.79 -21.16 -23.94
C HIS A 833 18.47 -19.86 -24.36
N LEU A 834 19.70 -19.62 -23.89
CA LEU A 834 20.53 -18.50 -24.32
C LEU A 834 20.77 -18.53 -25.84
N ILE A 835 21.15 -19.68 -26.39
CA ILE A 835 21.40 -19.84 -27.83
C ILE A 835 20.13 -19.55 -28.66
N GLN A 836 18.99 -20.07 -28.23
CA GLN A 836 17.72 -19.91 -28.93
C GLN A 836 17.26 -18.44 -29.01
N HIS A 837 17.62 -17.63 -28.00
CA HIS A 837 17.25 -16.22 -27.92
C HIS A 837 18.36 -15.27 -28.37
N ALA A 838 19.42 -15.81 -28.98
CA ALA A 838 20.53 -15.04 -29.49
C ALA A 838 20.16 -14.39 -30.84
N HIS A 839 20.47 -13.11 -31.00
CA HIS A 839 20.14 -12.34 -32.21
C HIS A 839 21.41 -11.88 -32.93
N ASP A 840 21.42 -12.02 -34.25
CA ASP A 840 22.46 -11.45 -35.09
C ASP A 840 22.40 -9.91 -35.07
N THR A 841 23.54 -9.27 -34.86
CA THR A 841 23.67 -7.80 -34.81
C THR A 841 24.85 -7.32 -35.67
N LEU A 842 24.97 -6.00 -35.83
CA LEU A 842 26.16 -5.39 -36.42
C LEU A 842 27.38 -5.59 -35.49
N GLY A 843 28.21 -6.58 -35.83
CA GLY A 843 29.48 -6.84 -35.13
C GLY A 843 29.49 -8.06 -34.22
N GLY A 844 28.44 -8.90 -34.21
CA GLY A 844 28.42 -10.15 -33.45
C GLY A 844 27.01 -10.57 -33.07
N ILE A 845 26.89 -11.37 -32.01
CA ILE A 845 25.61 -11.84 -31.48
C ILE A 845 25.32 -11.17 -30.14
N ALA A 846 24.06 -10.78 -29.93
CA ALA A 846 23.62 -10.16 -28.68
C ALA A 846 22.20 -10.59 -28.30
N TRP A 847 21.81 -10.25 -27.07
CA TRP A 847 20.50 -10.55 -26.51
C TRP A 847 19.75 -9.26 -26.26
N LYS A 848 18.48 -9.24 -26.66
CA LYS A 848 17.63 -8.06 -26.49
C LYS A 848 17.23 -7.94 -25.03
N ASN A 849 17.59 -6.84 -24.38
CA ASN A 849 17.20 -6.57 -23.01
C ASN A 849 15.70 -6.25 -22.94
N ARG A 850 14.98 -6.87 -22.02
CA ARG A 850 13.52 -6.75 -21.89
C ARG A 850 13.07 -5.33 -21.52
N HIS A 851 13.82 -4.65 -20.67
CA HIS A 851 13.43 -3.34 -20.16
C HIS A 851 13.75 -2.22 -21.14
N THR A 852 14.97 -2.21 -21.70
CA THR A 852 15.43 -1.15 -22.59
C THR A 852 15.08 -1.40 -24.06
N GLN A 853 14.64 -2.62 -24.40
CA GLN A 853 14.32 -3.04 -25.76
C GLN A 853 15.50 -2.89 -26.75
N THR A 854 16.73 -2.80 -26.25
CA THR A 854 17.96 -2.71 -27.03
C THR A 854 18.93 -3.84 -26.68
N TYR A 855 20.03 -3.95 -27.42
CA TYR A 855 21.10 -4.90 -27.16
C TYR A 855 22.17 -4.18 -26.33
N LEU A 856 22.59 -4.78 -25.21
CA LEU A 856 23.51 -4.15 -24.27
C LEU A 856 24.86 -4.86 -24.26
N GLY A 857 25.94 -4.09 -24.11
CA GLY A 857 27.26 -4.59 -23.72
C GLY A 857 27.47 -4.55 -22.21
N GLY A 858 28.66 -4.94 -21.76
CA GLY A 858 29.02 -4.97 -20.35
C GLY A 858 28.65 -6.27 -19.63
N LEU A 859 29.06 -6.37 -18.35
CA LEU A 859 29.06 -7.61 -17.59
C LEU A 859 27.68 -7.97 -17.02
N SER A 860 26.97 -7.04 -16.38
CA SER A 860 25.76 -7.40 -15.64
C SER A 860 24.55 -7.64 -16.54
N HIS A 861 24.20 -6.66 -17.40
CA HIS A 861 23.01 -6.72 -18.24
C HIS A 861 23.29 -6.94 -19.74
N GLY A 862 24.52 -7.31 -20.09
CA GLY A 862 24.98 -7.28 -21.47
C GLY A 862 25.75 -8.51 -21.92
N ALA A 863 26.21 -8.43 -23.16
CA ALA A 863 26.85 -9.54 -23.87
C ALA A 863 28.11 -10.07 -23.19
N SER A 864 28.89 -9.24 -22.48
CA SER A 864 30.09 -9.73 -21.78
C SER A 864 29.78 -10.72 -20.66
N GLY A 865 28.67 -10.56 -19.94
CA GLY A 865 28.25 -11.51 -18.91
C GLY A 865 27.78 -12.84 -19.47
N ILE A 866 27.05 -12.78 -20.58
CA ILE A 866 26.60 -13.98 -21.30
C ILE A 866 27.83 -14.72 -21.88
N ALA A 867 28.78 -13.97 -22.45
CA ALA A 867 30.05 -14.53 -22.93
C ALA A 867 30.83 -15.24 -21.83
N THR A 868 30.93 -14.65 -20.63
CA THR A 868 31.65 -15.29 -19.50
C THR A 868 31.00 -16.60 -19.07
N ALA A 869 29.66 -16.67 -19.05
CA ALA A 869 28.92 -17.86 -18.70
C ALA A 869 29.13 -18.98 -19.74
N LEU A 870 28.96 -18.66 -21.03
CA LEU A 870 29.11 -19.61 -22.12
C LEU A 870 30.55 -20.10 -22.31
N TRP A 871 31.56 -19.23 -22.13
CA TRP A 871 32.97 -19.66 -22.14
C TRP A 871 33.28 -20.63 -21.01
N ARG A 872 32.77 -20.36 -19.80
CA ARG A 872 32.93 -21.27 -18.67
C ARG A 872 32.24 -22.61 -18.94
N ALA A 873 31.00 -22.59 -19.41
CA ALA A 873 30.24 -23.79 -19.76
C ALA A 873 30.93 -24.62 -20.85
N GLY A 874 31.41 -23.99 -21.92
CA GLY A 874 32.15 -24.66 -23.00
C GLY A 874 33.53 -25.15 -22.57
N GLY A 875 34.16 -24.50 -21.59
CA GLY A 875 35.39 -24.97 -20.95
C GLY A 875 35.20 -26.26 -20.16
N VAL A 876 34.12 -26.34 -19.38
CA VAL A 876 33.79 -27.50 -18.53
C VAL A 876 33.23 -28.69 -19.34
N THR A 877 32.37 -28.42 -20.33
CA THR A 877 31.66 -29.48 -21.07
C THR A 877 32.31 -29.88 -22.39
N GLY A 878 33.14 -29.00 -22.98
CA GLY A 878 33.68 -29.20 -24.33
C GLY A 878 32.70 -28.94 -25.48
N HIS A 879 31.50 -28.41 -25.22
CA HIS A 879 30.55 -28.04 -26.29
C HIS A 879 31.07 -26.82 -27.07
N GLU A 880 31.36 -27.03 -28.36
CA GLU A 880 31.88 -25.98 -29.25
C GLU A 880 30.85 -24.89 -29.57
N ASP A 881 29.55 -25.22 -29.60
CA ASP A 881 28.50 -24.22 -29.81
C ASP A 881 28.54 -23.13 -28.74
N TYR A 882 28.77 -23.49 -27.48
CA TYR A 882 28.86 -22.52 -26.39
C TYR A 882 30.03 -21.57 -26.60
N ARG A 883 31.18 -22.09 -27.02
CA ARG A 883 32.38 -21.30 -27.33
C ARG A 883 32.14 -20.37 -28.52
N TYR A 884 31.44 -20.84 -29.55
CA TYR A 884 31.06 -20.02 -30.70
C TYR A 884 30.19 -18.83 -30.29
N PHE A 885 29.09 -19.06 -29.57
CA PHE A 885 28.21 -17.98 -29.12
C PHE A 885 28.91 -17.03 -28.14
N ALA A 886 29.79 -17.55 -27.27
CA ALA A 886 30.59 -16.73 -26.38
C ALA A 886 31.57 -15.81 -27.15
N GLU A 887 32.23 -16.31 -28.19
CA GLU A 887 33.09 -15.50 -29.07
C GLU A 887 32.28 -14.43 -29.81
N GLN A 888 31.12 -14.78 -30.35
CA GLN A 888 30.26 -13.80 -31.05
C GLN A 888 29.73 -12.71 -30.11
N ALA A 889 29.46 -13.04 -28.84
CA ALA A 889 29.08 -12.07 -27.82
C ALA A 889 30.23 -11.10 -27.47
N VAL A 890 31.47 -11.60 -27.41
CA VAL A 890 32.66 -10.76 -27.24
C VAL A 890 32.86 -9.82 -28.44
N LEU A 891 32.65 -10.30 -29.66
CA LEU A 891 32.74 -9.47 -30.87
C LEU A 891 31.70 -8.35 -30.85
N TYR A 892 30.47 -8.64 -30.45
CA TYR A 892 29.44 -7.63 -30.30
C TYR A 892 29.84 -6.59 -29.24
N ASP A 893 30.30 -7.02 -28.06
CA ASP A 893 30.74 -6.11 -27.01
C ASP A 893 31.91 -5.22 -27.47
N ARG A 894 32.82 -5.75 -28.29
CA ARG A 894 33.90 -4.99 -28.95
C ARG A 894 33.40 -3.97 -29.96
N SER A 895 32.31 -4.25 -30.66
CA SER A 895 31.73 -3.30 -31.63
C SER A 895 31.23 -2.02 -30.96
N LEU A 896 30.95 -2.07 -29.65
CA LEU A 896 30.58 -0.92 -28.83
C LEU A 896 31.78 -0.09 -28.34
N PHE A 897 33.02 -0.50 -28.64
CA PHE A 897 34.20 0.29 -28.25
C PHE A 897 34.36 1.52 -29.15
N ASN A 898 34.43 2.72 -28.56
CA ASN A 898 34.72 3.95 -29.28
C ASN A 898 36.23 4.28 -29.20
N PRO A 899 36.98 4.24 -30.32
CA PRO A 899 38.43 4.49 -30.31
C PRO A 899 38.82 5.91 -29.87
N ASN A 900 37.98 6.92 -30.14
CA ASN A 900 38.25 8.32 -29.78
C ASN A 900 38.09 8.56 -28.28
N LYS A 901 37.12 7.87 -27.66
CA LYS A 901 36.86 7.95 -26.22
C LYS A 901 37.63 6.91 -25.41
N LYS A 902 38.20 5.91 -26.07
CA LYS A 902 38.90 4.76 -25.48
C LYS A 902 38.04 4.00 -24.45
N ALA A 903 36.74 3.95 -24.68
CA ALA A 903 35.77 3.34 -23.77
C ALA A 903 34.59 2.77 -24.56
N TRP A 904 33.80 1.93 -23.90
CA TRP A 904 32.62 1.27 -24.47
C TRP A 904 31.37 2.12 -24.27
N ILE A 905 30.56 2.20 -25.33
CA ILE A 905 29.31 2.96 -25.36
C ILE A 905 28.25 2.24 -24.53
N ASP A 906 27.57 2.99 -23.67
CA ASP A 906 26.33 2.55 -23.01
C ASP A 906 25.11 2.96 -23.85
N LEU A 907 24.35 1.96 -24.29
CA LEU A 907 23.19 2.11 -25.20
C LEU A 907 21.85 2.32 -24.48
N ARG A 908 21.83 2.42 -23.14
CA ARG A 908 20.58 2.56 -22.38
C ARG A 908 19.92 3.94 -22.51
N LYS A 909 20.67 4.95 -22.96
CA LYS A 909 20.18 6.33 -23.14
C LYS A 909 20.45 6.78 -24.58
N GLU A 910 19.61 7.69 -25.09
CA GLU A 910 19.79 8.26 -26.45
C GLU A 910 21.12 9.02 -26.60
N ARG A 911 21.61 9.61 -25.51
CA ARG A 911 22.91 10.27 -25.47
C ARG A 911 24.01 9.25 -25.16
N GLU A 912 25.07 9.24 -25.97
CA GLU A 912 26.25 8.42 -25.72
C GLU A 912 26.83 8.67 -24.32
N GLN A 913 26.96 7.60 -23.55
CA GLN A 913 27.61 7.59 -22.24
C GLN A 913 28.71 6.54 -22.20
N TYR A 914 29.72 6.78 -21.37
CA TYR A 914 30.87 5.91 -21.17
C TYR A 914 31.04 5.72 -19.67
N LEU A 915 30.55 4.58 -19.16
CA LEU A 915 30.54 4.29 -17.74
C LEU A 915 31.77 3.46 -17.34
N HIS A 916 32.14 3.54 -16.07
CA HIS A 916 33.29 2.83 -15.50
C HIS A 916 32.85 2.11 -14.21
N GLN A 917 31.88 1.22 -14.35
CA GLN A 917 31.21 0.52 -13.24
C GLN A 917 31.24 -0.99 -13.47
N TRP A 918 30.99 -1.79 -12.42
CA TRP A 918 30.91 -3.24 -12.56
C TRP A 918 29.69 -3.62 -13.39
N THR A 919 28.54 -2.98 -13.16
CA THR A 919 27.32 -3.23 -13.95
C THR A 919 27.46 -2.85 -15.40
N HIS A 920 27.96 -1.64 -15.66
CA HIS A 920 28.05 -1.08 -16.99
C HIS A 920 29.41 -0.41 -17.23
N GLY A 921 30.08 -0.86 -18.29
CA GLY A 921 31.29 -0.26 -18.82
C GLY A 921 32.59 -0.87 -18.29
N SER A 922 33.61 -0.02 -18.10
CA SER A 922 35.01 -0.47 -18.07
C SER A 922 35.32 -1.51 -16.99
N THR A 923 34.84 -1.34 -15.75
CA THR A 923 35.17 -2.26 -14.65
C THR A 923 34.64 -3.66 -14.92
N GLY A 924 33.35 -3.79 -15.27
CA GLY A 924 32.74 -5.07 -15.61
C GLY A 924 33.37 -5.73 -16.84
N ILE A 925 33.66 -4.96 -17.88
CA ILE A 925 34.29 -5.48 -19.10
C ILE A 925 35.69 -6.02 -18.79
N GLY A 926 36.51 -5.27 -18.05
CA GLY A 926 37.84 -5.74 -17.64
C GLY A 926 37.78 -7.04 -16.83
N ILE A 927 36.85 -7.14 -15.87
CA ILE A 927 36.62 -8.35 -15.09
C ILE A 927 36.22 -9.52 -16.00
N SER A 928 35.30 -9.30 -16.94
CA SER A 928 34.85 -10.35 -17.87
C SER A 928 36.01 -10.94 -18.67
N ARG A 929 36.94 -10.10 -19.16
CA ARG A 929 38.11 -10.56 -19.92
C ARG A 929 39.06 -11.38 -19.07
N LEU A 930 39.32 -10.95 -17.83
CA LEU A 930 40.14 -11.71 -16.88
C LEU A 930 39.54 -13.10 -16.58
N LEU A 931 38.22 -13.21 -16.48
CA LEU A 931 37.55 -14.50 -16.28
C LEU A 931 37.67 -15.41 -17.51
N MET A 932 37.50 -14.86 -18.72
CA MET A 932 37.55 -15.63 -19.98
C MET A 932 38.96 -16.09 -20.35
N LYS A 933 40.03 -15.39 -19.91
CA LYS A 933 41.43 -15.80 -20.15
C LYS A 933 41.77 -17.22 -19.70
N LYS A 934 40.99 -17.80 -18.77
CA LYS A 934 41.15 -19.19 -18.33
C LYS A 934 40.74 -20.22 -19.39
N TYR A 935 39.86 -19.84 -20.30
CA TYR A 935 39.25 -20.72 -21.31
C TYR A 935 39.67 -20.36 -22.74
N ARG A 936 40.15 -19.13 -22.97
CA ARG A 936 40.50 -18.60 -24.28
C ARG A 936 41.75 -17.72 -24.21
N ASP A 937 42.71 -18.03 -25.07
CA ASP A 937 43.89 -17.17 -25.31
C ASP A 937 43.59 -16.20 -26.47
N ASP A 938 42.91 -15.09 -26.15
CA ASP A 938 42.64 -14.00 -27.08
C ASP A 938 43.69 -12.88 -26.88
N PRO A 939 44.45 -12.50 -27.92
CA PRO A 939 45.53 -11.52 -27.83
C PRO A 939 45.04 -10.10 -27.45
N LEU A 940 43.76 -9.78 -27.64
CA LEU A 940 43.20 -8.47 -27.33
C LEU A 940 42.77 -8.33 -25.87
N PHE A 941 42.55 -9.43 -25.14
CA PHE A 941 42.07 -9.37 -23.76
C PHE A 941 42.98 -8.55 -22.85
N ASP A 942 44.30 -8.68 -22.97
CA ASP A 942 45.23 -7.90 -22.13
C ASP A 942 45.18 -6.40 -22.43
N TRP A 943 44.97 -6.03 -23.69
CA TRP A 943 44.80 -4.63 -24.07
C TRP A 943 43.47 -4.08 -23.55
N GLU A 944 42.38 -4.85 -23.62
CA GLU A 944 41.06 -4.46 -23.10
C GLU A 944 41.10 -4.29 -21.58
N VAL A 945 41.75 -5.20 -20.84
CA VAL A 945 41.93 -5.11 -19.38
C VAL A 945 42.74 -3.87 -19.01
N ARG A 946 43.87 -3.62 -19.68
CA ARG A 946 44.69 -2.40 -19.43
C ARG A 946 43.93 -1.12 -19.75
N THR A 947 43.11 -1.14 -20.81
CA THR A 947 42.25 -0.01 -21.18
C THR A 947 41.19 0.24 -20.10
N ALA A 948 40.54 -0.83 -19.60
CA ALA A 948 39.59 -0.74 -18.51
C ALA A 948 40.21 -0.14 -17.24
N ILE A 949 41.41 -0.62 -16.84
CA ILE A 949 42.15 -0.07 -15.70
C ILE A 949 42.45 1.43 -15.90
N SER A 950 42.95 1.80 -17.08
CA SER A 950 43.27 3.21 -17.41
C SER A 950 42.04 4.12 -17.35
N ASN A 951 40.88 3.64 -17.78
CA ASN A 951 39.63 4.37 -17.71
C ASN A 951 39.17 4.62 -16.27
N VAL A 952 39.23 3.59 -15.42
CA VAL A 952 38.90 3.70 -13.98
C VAL A 952 39.86 4.69 -13.29
N GLU A 953 41.16 4.62 -13.61
CA GLU A 953 42.16 5.56 -13.06
C GLU A 953 41.95 6.99 -13.53
N SER A 954 41.59 7.18 -14.79
CA SER A 954 41.32 8.50 -15.38
C SER A 954 40.08 9.15 -14.76
N PHE A 955 39.04 8.36 -14.51
CA PHE A 955 37.85 8.83 -13.78
C PHE A 955 38.24 9.22 -12.34
N GLY A 956 38.90 8.32 -11.62
CA GLY A 956 39.38 8.52 -10.25
C GLY A 956 38.39 8.09 -9.18
N PHE A 957 38.60 8.54 -7.94
CA PHE A 957 37.77 8.15 -6.79
C PHE A 957 36.32 8.66 -6.95
N LYS A 958 35.35 7.79 -6.69
CA LYS A 958 33.90 8.04 -6.86
C LYS A 958 33.27 8.56 -5.57
N ASN A 959 32.13 9.23 -5.69
CA ASN A 959 31.27 9.64 -4.59
C ASN A 959 30.37 8.51 -4.04
N ASN A 960 30.67 7.26 -4.35
CA ASN A 960 29.91 6.09 -3.92
C ASN A 960 30.87 4.92 -3.67
N ASN A 961 30.66 4.17 -2.60
CA ASN A 961 31.57 3.10 -2.15
C ASN A 961 31.00 1.69 -2.34
N ASN A 962 29.80 1.51 -2.88
CA ASN A 962 29.19 0.18 -3.04
C ASN A 962 29.92 -0.71 -4.07
N LEU A 963 29.48 -1.97 -4.15
CA LEU A 963 30.05 -2.98 -5.04
C LEU A 963 29.57 -2.85 -6.49
N CYS A 964 28.32 -2.44 -6.69
CA CYS A 964 27.67 -2.39 -7.99
C CYS A 964 28.30 -1.35 -8.94
N HIS A 965 28.48 -0.13 -8.44
CA HIS A 965 28.96 1.01 -9.24
C HIS A 965 29.94 1.92 -8.51
N GLY A 966 30.23 1.65 -7.24
CA GLY A 966 31.14 2.42 -6.40
C GLY A 966 32.61 2.00 -6.46
N ASN A 967 33.40 2.59 -5.56
CA ASN A 967 34.84 2.37 -5.43
C ASN A 967 35.19 0.91 -5.09
N MET A 968 34.37 0.22 -4.28
CA MET A 968 34.65 -1.16 -3.87
C MET A 968 34.52 -2.14 -5.03
N GLY A 969 33.59 -1.91 -5.97
CA GLY A 969 33.52 -2.67 -7.22
C GLY A 969 34.79 -2.55 -8.06
N ASP A 970 35.39 -1.35 -8.13
CA ASP A 970 36.63 -1.13 -8.88
C ASP A 970 37.82 -1.88 -8.26
N THR A 971 37.85 -2.02 -6.93
CA THR A 971 38.93 -2.76 -6.25
C THR A 971 39.03 -4.20 -6.72
N GLU A 972 37.91 -4.80 -7.15
CA GLU A 972 37.88 -6.18 -7.63
C GLU A 972 38.59 -6.34 -8.98
N LEU A 973 38.46 -5.37 -9.89
CA LEU A 973 39.21 -5.37 -11.15
C LEU A 973 40.72 -5.37 -10.87
N TYR A 974 41.18 -4.48 -9.98
CA TYR A 974 42.60 -4.43 -9.59
C TYR A 974 43.06 -5.72 -8.93
N LEU A 975 42.23 -6.31 -8.07
CA LEU A 975 42.56 -7.55 -7.37
C LEU A 975 42.68 -8.73 -8.34
N LEU A 976 41.71 -8.93 -9.23
CA LEU A 976 41.76 -9.99 -10.24
C LEU A 976 42.93 -9.80 -11.21
N ALA A 977 43.19 -8.56 -11.67
CA ALA A 977 44.32 -8.25 -12.53
C ALA A 977 45.67 -8.50 -11.81
N SER A 978 45.77 -8.16 -10.53
CA SER A 978 46.98 -8.43 -9.72
C SER A 978 47.29 -9.92 -9.65
N LYS A 979 46.27 -10.77 -9.51
CA LYS A 979 46.41 -12.23 -9.49
C LYS A 979 46.78 -12.78 -10.86
N GLN A 980 46.16 -12.27 -11.92
CA GLN A 980 46.40 -12.72 -13.29
C GLN A 980 47.80 -12.34 -13.78
N TYR A 981 48.28 -11.15 -13.45
CA TYR A 981 49.57 -10.62 -13.92
C TYR A 981 50.69 -10.69 -12.88
N GLN A 982 50.41 -11.22 -11.68
CA GLN A 982 51.35 -11.26 -10.56
C GLN A 982 51.94 -9.88 -10.23
N ASP A 983 51.08 -8.85 -10.19
CA ASP A 983 51.46 -7.45 -10.01
C ASP A 983 51.07 -6.92 -8.61
N ASP A 984 52.05 -6.86 -7.71
CA ASP A 984 51.88 -6.34 -6.34
C ASP A 984 51.47 -4.85 -6.30
N GLY A 985 51.76 -4.08 -7.34
CA GLY A 985 51.34 -2.69 -7.48
C GLY A 985 49.83 -2.55 -7.62
N LEU A 986 49.21 -3.42 -8.42
CA LEU A 986 47.75 -3.49 -8.55
C LEU A 986 47.08 -3.94 -7.24
N LEU A 987 47.66 -4.92 -6.54
CA LEU A 987 47.17 -5.33 -5.22
C LEU A 987 47.26 -4.18 -4.20
N TRP A 988 48.38 -3.46 -4.18
CA TRP A 988 48.54 -2.28 -3.33
C TRP A 988 47.51 -1.20 -3.68
N LYS A 989 47.25 -0.97 -4.98
CA LYS A 989 46.26 0.00 -5.45
C LYS A 989 44.85 -0.34 -4.94
N ALA A 990 44.44 -1.60 -5.04
CA ALA A 990 43.16 -2.08 -4.52
C ALA A 990 43.02 -1.78 -3.02
N ARG A 991 44.06 -2.09 -2.23
CA ARG A 991 44.11 -1.80 -0.78
C ARG A 991 44.15 -0.30 -0.48
N TYR A 992 44.84 0.49 -1.30
CA TYR A 992 44.89 1.94 -1.14
C TYR A 992 43.51 2.58 -1.35
N ILE A 993 42.73 2.09 -2.33
CA ILE A 993 41.34 2.52 -2.50
C ILE A 993 40.50 2.14 -1.28
N GLY A 994 40.64 0.92 -0.75
CA GLY A 994 39.98 0.53 0.51
C GLY A 994 40.32 1.45 1.69
N LYS A 995 41.59 1.88 1.79
CA LYS A 995 42.04 2.88 2.78
C LYS A 995 41.36 4.24 2.59
N GLN A 996 41.20 4.68 1.34
CA GLN A 996 40.51 5.93 1.00
C GLN A 996 39.05 5.87 1.42
N VAL A 997 38.36 4.74 1.16
CA VAL A 997 36.98 4.54 1.60
C VAL A 997 36.84 4.69 3.12
N ILE A 998 37.72 4.02 3.90
CA ILE A 998 37.72 4.14 5.38
C ILE A 998 37.98 5.58 5.84
N ALA A 999 38.91 6.30 5.18
CA ALA A 999 39.16 7.70 5.51
C ALA A 999 37.91 8.57 5.26
N THR A 1000 37.22 8.36 4.14
CA THR A 1000 35.98 9.06 3.80
C THR A 1000 34.86 8.75 4.80
N ILE A 1001 34.72 7.50 5.23
CA ILE A 1001 33.77 7.08 6.26
C ILE A 1001 34.06 7.80 7.58
N ASN A 1002 35.32 7.85 8.00
CA ASN A 1002 35.71 8.47 9.26
C ASN A 1002 35.47 9.99 9.28
N ASP A 1003 35.67 10.67 8.15
CA ASP A 1003 35.48 12.11 7.97
C ASP A 1003 34.00 12.48 7.88
N THR A 1004 33.25 11.77 7.05
CA THR A 1004 31.85 12.10 6.76
C THR A 1004 30.84 11.45 7.72
N LYS A 1005 31.27 10.44 8.47
CA LYS A 1005 30.42 9.53 9.28
C LYS A 1005 29.36 8.80 8.45
N LYS A 1006 29.64 8.58 7.15
CA LYS A 1006 28.73 7.92 6.21
C LYS A 1006 29.49 6.95 5.32
N TYR A 1007 28.87 5.82 5.00
CA TYR A 1007 29.39 4.82 4.08
C TYR A 1007 29.30 5.23 2.60
N GLN A 1008 28.52 6.27 2.26
CA GLN A 1008 28.30 6.77 0.89
C GLN A 1008 27.86 5.66 -0.06
N VAL A 1009 26.74 5.03 0.30
CA VAL A 1009 26.05 4.04 -0.50
C VAL A 1009 24.78 4.64 -1.11
N ASP A 1010 24.12 3.88 -1.95
CA ASP A 1010 22.82 4.21 -2.53
C ASP A 1010 21.82 4.48 -1.39
N SER A 1011 21.41 5.74 -1.25
CA SER A 1011 20.60 6.19 -0.10
C SER A 1011 19.83 7.48 -0.37
N PRO A 1012 18.58 7.59 0.11
CA PRO A 1012 17.92 8.87 0.35
C PRO A 1012 18.48 9.50 1.62
N SER A 1013 19.09 10.67 1.49
CA SER A 1013 19.43 11.61 2.58
C SER A 1013 19.82 10.96 3.93
N ASN A 1014 20.99 10.33 3.97
CA ASN A 1014 21.67 9.73 5.14
C ASN A 1014 21.16 8.35 5.61
N VAL A 1015 20.16 7.74 4.98
CA VAL A 1015 19.76 6.37 5.34
C VAL A 1015 20.37 5.35 4.41
N GLU A 1016 21.38 4.66 4.92
CA GLU A 1016 22.21 3.74 4.17
C GLU A 1016 21.47 2.44 3.82
N SER A 1017 21.56 2.03 2.56
CA SER A 1017 21.15 0.68 2.16
C SER A 1017 22.03 -0.36 2.86
N LEU A 1018 21.41 -1.46 3.30
CA LEU A 1018 22.07 -2.55 4.02
C LEU A 1018 22.49 -3.70 3.10
N GLY A 1019 21.93 -3.76 1.90
CA GLY A 1019 22.13 -4.81 0.91
C GLY A 1019 23.57 -4.99 0.44
N LEU A 1020 23.84 -6.10 -0.23
CA LEU A 1020 25.21 -6.52 -0.57
C LEU A 1020 25.81 -5.72 -1.74
N PHE A 1021 25.06 -5.46 -2.80
CA PHE A 1021 25.59 -4.83 -4.00
C PHE A 1021 25.56 -3.30 -3.95
N VAL A 1022 24.50 -2.76 -3.35
CA VAL A 1022 24.26 -1.31 -3.29
C VAL A 1022 24.42 -0.72 -1.89
N GLY A 1023 24.62 -1.55 -0.86
CA GLY A 1023 24.66 -1.14 0.54
C GLY A 1023 25.96 -1.46 1.28
N ILE A 1024 25.92 -1.32 2.61
CA ILE A 1024 27.11 -1.38 3.47
C ILE A 1024 27.67 -2.80 3.64
N SER A 1025 26.86 -3.85 3.53
CA SER A 1025 27.36 -5.23 3.67
C SER A 1025 28.37 -5.58 2.56
N GLY A 1026 28.22 -5.01 1.35
CA GLY A 1026 29.19 -5.15 0.27
C GLY A 1026 30.54 -4.52 0.55
N ILE A 1027 30.54 -3.35 1.20
CA ILE A 1027 31.77 -2.68 1.65
C ILE A 1027 32.49 -3.57 2.65
N GLY A 1028 31.76 -4.10 3.63
CA GLY A 1028 32.30 -5.02 4.63
C GLY A 1028 32.91 -6.27 4.00
N LEU A 1029 32.18 -6.94 3.11
CA LEU A 1029 32.68 -8.15 2.45
C LEU A 1029 33.92 -7.88 1.59
N GLN A 1030 33.95 -6.77 0.85
CA GLN A 1030 35.11 -6.42 0.02
C GLN A 1030 36.32 -6.05 0.87
N LEU A 1031 36.15 -5.40 2.02
CA LEU A 1031 37.24 -5.17 2.97
C LEU A 1031 37.84 -6.48 3.49
N LEU A 1032 37.00 -7.47 3.81
CA LEU A 1032 37.46 -8.82 4.17
C LEU A 1032 38.23 -9.47 3.01
N ARG A 1033 37.74 -9.32 1.77
CA ARG A 1033 38.43 -9.83 0.57
C ARG A 1033 39.77 -9.14 0.31
N LEU A 1034 39.86 -7.81 0.42
CA LEU A 1034 41.13 -7.08 0.26
C LEU A 1034 42.16 -7.44 1.34
N ARG A 1035 41.67 -7.82 2.53
CA ARG A 1035 42.48 -8.36 3.62
C ARG A 1035 42.97 -9.77 3.30
N ASN A 1036 42.09 -10.66 2.83
CA ASN A 1036 42.40 -12.08 2.60
C ASN A 1036 41.84 -12.61 1.25
N PRO A 1037 42.45 -12.25 0.10
CA PRO A 1037 41.90 -12.55 -1.23
C PRO A 1037 41.76 -14.04 -1.58
N ASN A 1038 42.46 -14.91 -0.86
CA ASN A 1038 42.44 -16.35 -1.10
C ASN A 1038 41.39 -17.10 -0.26
N SER A 1039 40.85 -16.47 0.79
CA SER A 1039 39.91 -17.08 1.74
C SER A 1039 38.47 -16.59 1.57
N ILE A 1040 38.31 -15.38 1.02
CA ILE A 1040 37.03 -14.70 0.83
C ILE A 1040 36.74 -14.65 -0.68
N PRO A 1041 35.64 -15.26 -1.17
CA PRO A 1041 35.34 -15.34 -2.59
C PRO A 1041 34.88 -14.00 -3.17
N SER A 1042 35.02 -13.85 -4.48
CA SER A 1042 34.44 -12.75 -5.24
C SER A 1042 32.98 -13.01 -5.53
N ILE A 1043 32.10 -12.28 -4.86
CA ILE A 1043 30.67 -12.33 -5.19
C ILE A 1043 30.37 -11.69 -6.55
N LEU A 1044 31.20 -10.73 -7.00
CA LEU A 1044 31.04 -9.98 -8.25
C LEU A 1044 31.26 -10.87 -9.49
N THR A 1045 31.88 -12.03 -9.30
CA THR A 1045 32.11 -13.04 -10.33
C THR A 1045 31.51 -14.40 -9.97
N LEU A 1046 30.64 -14.46 -8.95
CA LEU A 1046 30.06 -15.69 -8.41
C LEU A 1046 31.12 -16.78 -8.16
N GLU A 1047 32.26 -16.42 -7.56
CA GLU A 1047 33.29 -17.41 -7.18
C GLU A 1047 32.71 -18.45 -6.22
N ASN A 1048 33.12 -19.71 -6.39
CA ASN A 1048 32.70 -20.80 -5.53
C ASN A 1048 33.24 -20.61 -4.08
N ALA A 1049 32.60 -21.28 -3.12
CA ALA A 1049 32.90 -21.20 -1.69
C ALA A 1049 34.30 -21.71 -1.33
#